data_AF-A0A9W9M0S5-F1
#
_entry.id   AF-A0A9W9M0S5-F1
#
_cell.length_a   1.000
_cell.length_b   1.000
_cell.length_c   1.000
_cell.angle_alpha   90.00
_cell.angle_beta   90.00
_cell.angle_gamma   90.00
#
_symmetry.space_group_name_H-M   'P 1'
#
loop_
_entity.id
_entity.type
_entity.pdbx_description
1 polymer ?
#
loop_
_entity_poly.entity_id
_entity_poly.type
_entity_poly.pdbx_seq_one_letter_code
_entity_poly.pdbx_strand_id
1 'polypeptide(L)'
;MSRPSDSLSNVATLFAGPGSASNSSSSVEENVGFRFVLDRTVQTLSKTGLPSTGTLSGLLFVPSLAPEDPCNTVVAPHIPSNVTRLDDISEYGYPTIGFAPWVSAECTQSFLAASREQDTDALIFFQPSSNETGIPPPASDERWALQDGDKWRTDNDYPIYAIPGPAGVTLMRELSWFSDAQSRSREHHSRSDHTRGESERLFAMVDSATAATSSPSLWSFVLAILGTIVGLSLILVVLYRVVLRKRRENLRRRIEAGEVDVEYLALNQIKVPQDVVDKMPLYVFPSLASRSDTTLVQEDNQKESTGADSCDSTRSSLISEEKEGIQKEASITKPEPAMIKSGSDATAKSTSHFRLSHTQTTCAICLDDFVAGASIVRELPCGHVFDPGCIDPFLTENSSLCPLCKKSVLPPGSLNIAVTNDMRPTHNHLPLVFLPRTFCSCDNDNRRPCEADKMGALKYVEEIQKKKQSDVIRFLLRVRCWELRQLNAIHRASRPSRPDKARRLGYKAKQGYVVYRIRVRRGGRKRPAPKGATYGKPTNQGINQLKYQRALRATAEERVGRRCANLRVLNSYWINQDSTYKYFEVILVDPQHKAIRRDARINWICKSVHKHRENRGLTATGKKSRGINKGHRYNNTKAGRRHTWKLQNTQSYWRYR
;
A
#
# COMPACT_ATOMS: atom_id res chain seq x y z
N MET A 1 18.54 -4.17 -49.57
CA MET A 1 19.94 -3.97 -50.00
C MET A 1 20.70 -3.25 -48.89
N SER A 2 21.97 -3.60 -48.68
CA SER A 2 23.06 -2.88 -47.98
C SER A 2 22.71 -1.56 -47.24
N ARG A 3 23.09 -1.38 -45.96
CA ARG A 3 24.49 -1.30 -45.48
C ARG A 3 24.70 -1.98 -44.10
N PRO A 4 25.95 -2.34 -43.73
CA PRO A 4 26.27 -2.80 -42.39
C PRO A 4 26.18 -1.65 -41.38
N SER A 5 25.92 -1.98 -40.11
CA SER A 5 26.01 -1.05 -38.99
C SER A 5 27.46 -0.93 -38.55
N ASP A 6 28.23 -0.06 -39.20
CA ASP A 6 29.59 0.27 -38.74
C ASP A 6 29.50 1.00 -37.39
N SER A 7 30.01 0.35 -36.36
CA SER A 7 29.96 0.85 -34.99
C SER A 7 30.89 2.04 -34.82
N LEU A 8 30.33 3.24 -34.75
CA LEU A 8 31.06 4.49 -34.47
C LEU A 8 31.75 4.40 -33.10
N SER A 9 33.07 4.19 -33.11
CA SER A 9 33.86 3.99 -31.90
C SER A 9 34.21 5.29 -31.17
N ASN A 10 33.98 6.48 -31.71
CA ASN A 10 34.38 7.74 -31.08
C ASN A 10 33.19 8.70 -30.95
N VAL A 11 32.83 9.08 -29.71
CA VAL A 11 31.58 9.83 -29.42
C VAL A 11 31.81 11.01 -28.47
N ALA A 12 31.55 12.21 -28.98
CA ALA A 12 31.39 13.43 -28.19
C ALA A 12 29.92 13.62 -27.77
N THR A 13 29.67 13.97 -26.51
CA THR A 13 28.32 14.25 -25.99
C THR A 13 28.25 15.66 -25.40
N LEU A 14 27.30 16.45 -25.88
CA LEU A 14 27.17 17.89 -25.66
C LEU A 14 25.78 18.18 -25.05
N PHE A 15 25.74 18.85 -23.89
CA PHE A 15 24.48 19.17 -23.21
C PHE A 15 24.27 20.67 -23.09
N ALA A 16 23.21 21.18 -23.71
CA ALA A 16 22.85 22.61 -23.63
C ALA A 16 21.98 22.90 -22.39
N GLY A 17 22.55 23.61 -21.42
CA GLY A 17 21.84 24.17 -20.25
C GLY A 17 21.98 23.39 -18.92
N PRO A 18 21.26 23.83 -17.86
CA PRO A 18 21.43 23.33 -16.49
C PRO A 18 20.68 22.00 -16.22
N GLY A 19 20.85 21.01 -17.09
CA GLY A 19 20.35 19.65 -16.89
C GLY A 19 21.24 18.82 -15.96
N SER A 20 20.70 17.81 -15.29
CA SER A 20 21.52 16.73 -14.75
C SER A 20 21.38 15.55 -15.70
N ALA A 21 22.50 14.99 -16.16
CA ALA A 21 22.50 13.71 -16.87
C ALA A 21 21.63 12.71 -16.09
N SER A 22 20.56 12.26 -16.73
CA SER A 22 19.79 11.11 -16.24
C SER A 22 20.56 9.84 -16.63
N ASN A 23 20.49 8.78 -15.81
CA ASN A 23 21.11 7.48 -16.13
C ASN A 23 20.41 6.74 -17.30
N SER A 24 19.84 7.48 -18.24
CA SER A 24 18.98 7.02 -19.33
C SER A 24 19.23 7.79 -20.64
N SER A 25 20.36 8.49 -20.80
CA SER A 25 20.91 8.68 -22.14
C SER A 25 21.12 7.29 -22.74
N SER A 26 20.63 7.05 -23.96
CA SER A 26 20.71 5.75 -24.62
C SER A 26 22.11 5.16 -24.53
N SER A 27 22.20 3.89 -24.14
CA SER A 27 23.44 3.15 -24.04
C SER A 27 24.06 2.98 -25.43
N VAL A 28 24.89 3.93 -25.84
CA VAL A 28 25.91 3.70 -26.86
C VAL A 28 26.79 2.57 -26.33
N GLU A 29 26.94 1.53 -27.15
CA GLU A 29 27.51 0.24 -26.73
C GLU A 29 28.97 0.35 -26.29
N GLU A 30 29.46 -0.63 -25.52
CA GLU A 30 30.70 -0.53 -24.72
C GLU A 30 32.03 -0.48 -25.53
N ASN A 31 31.98 -0.34 -26.86
CA ASN A 31 33.13 -0.27 -27.76
C ASN A 31 33.48 1.17 -28.21
N VAL A 32 33.50 2.13 -27.27
CA VAL A 32 33.89 3.52 -27.56
C VAL A 32 35.35 3.79 -27.18
N GLY A 33 36.22 3.99 -28.17
CA GLY A 33 37.65 4.28 -28.04
C GLY A 33 37.97 5.70 -27.54
N PHE A 34 37.15 6.69 -27.88
CA PHE A 34 37.24 8.07 -27.39
C PHE A 34 35.87 8.60 -26.98
N ARG A 35 35.74 9.06 -25.72
CA ARG A 35 34.52 9.67 -25.20
C ARG A 35 34.82 11.01 -24.54
N PHE A 36 34.21 12.08 -25.08
CA PHE A 36 34.35 13.44 -24.54
C PHE A 36 32.97 14.01 -24.19
N VAL A 37 32.78 14.43 -22.94
CA VAL A 37 31.45 14.87 -22.44
C VAL A 37 31.52 16.29 -21.90
N LEU A 38 30.71 17.17 -22.48
CA LEU A 38 30.52 18.56 -22.03
C LEU A 38 29.12 18.71 -21.41
N ASP A 39 29.03 18.45 -20.10
CA ASP A 39 27.82 18.69 -19.30
C ASP A 39 27.83 20.13 -18.76
N ARG A 40 26.75 20.87 -19.01
CA ARG A 40 26.54 22.27 -18.57
C ARG A 40 27.64 23.26 -18.97
N THR A 41 28.32 23.03 -20.08
CA THR A 41 29.34 23.95 -20.63
C THR A 41 29.09 24.30 -22.09
N VAL A 42 27.97 23.85 -22.68
CA VAL A 42 27.54 24.22 -24.03
C VAL A 42 26.51 25.34 -23.95
N GLN A 43 26.72 26.40 -24.74
CA GLN A 43 25.83 27.55 -24.84
C GLN A 43 25.16 27.55 -26.22
N THR A 44 23.84 27.72 -26.27
CA THR A 44 23.11 27.89 -27.54
C THR A 44 23.21 29.36 -27.99
N LEU A 45 23.61 29.59 -29.23
CA LEU A 45 23.68 30.92 -29.86
C LEU A 45 22.48 31.18 -30.77
N SER A 46 22.12 30.22 -31.62
CA SER A 46 20.87 30.22 -32.42
C SER A 46 20.08 28.94 -32.23
N LYS A 47 18.75 29.04 -32.34
CA LYS A 47 17.78 27.94 -32.25
C LYS A 47 17.02 27.70 -33.56
N THR A 48 17.29 28.49 -34.59
CA THR A 48 16.77 28.29 -35.95
C THR A 48 17.16 26.88 -36.41
N GLY A 49 16.30 26.20 -37.17
CA GLY A 49 16.58 24.83 -37.64
C GLY A 49 16.43 23.68 -36.64
N LEU A 50 16.18 23.94 -35.36
CA LEU A 50 16.22 22.87 -34.34
C LEU A 50 15.07 21.84 -34.54
N PRO A 51 15.37 20.53 -34.66
CA PRO A 51 14.34 19.51 -34.86
C PRO A 51 13.43 19.34 -33.64
N SER A 52 12.16 19.00 -33.88
CA SER A 52 11.12 18.88 -32.83
C SER A 52 11.37 17.79 -31.79
N THR A 53 12.33 16.90 -32.03
CA THR A 53 12.82 15.89 -31.08
C THR A 53 13.69 16.48 -29.97
N GLY A 54 14.30 17.66 -30.19
CA GLY A 54 15.22 18.31 -29.26
C GLY A 54 16.61 17.67 -29.16
N THR A 55 16.87 16.58 -29.89
CA THR A 55 18.14 15.85 -29.89
C THR A 55 18.72 15.84 -31.30
N LEU A 56 19.94 16.34 -31.46
CA LEU A 56 20.66 16.35 -32.73
C LEU A 56 21.87 15.40 -32.65
N SER A 57 22.17 14.66 -33.70
CA SER A 57 23.31 13.74 -33.71
C SER A 57 23.89 13.57 -35.12
N GLY A 58 25.19 13.74 -35.28
CA GLY A 58 25.85 13.71 -36.59
C GLY A 58 27.37 13.57 -36.52
N LEU A 59 28.00 13.36 -37.68
CA LEU A 59 29.46 13.32 -37.84
C LEU A 59 30.04 14.73 -37.75
N LEU A 60 31.12 14.89 -36.98
CA LEU A 60 31.78 16.18 -36.77
C LEU A 60 32.86 16.41 -37.83
N PHE A 61 32.79 17.56 -38.51
CA PHE A 61 33.75 17.96 -39.55
C PHE A 61 33.99 19.47 -39.55
N VAL A 62 35.01 19.94 -40.26
CA VAL A 62 35.31 21.37 -40.38
C VAL A 62 34.97 21.87 -41.79
N PRO A 63 34.07 22.86 -41.94
CA PRO A 63 33.69 23.39 -43.25
C PRO A 63 34.90 23.92 -44.03
N SER A 64 34.86 23.74 -45.35
CA SER A 64 35.92 24.20 -46.26
C SER A 64 35.59 25.60 -46.77
N LEU A 65 36.53 26.54 -46.62
CA LEU A 65 36.41 27.88 -47.22
C LEU A 65 36.94 27.86 -48.66
N ALA A 66 36.49 28.83 -49.48
CA ALA A 66 37.05 29.02 -50.82
C ALA A 66 38.57 29.28 -50.75
N PRO A 67 39.40 28.76 -51.68
CA PRO A 67 40.86 28.85 -51.56
C PRO A 67 41.40 30.29 -51.61
N GLU A 68 40.68 31.20 -52.27
CA GLU A 68 40.95 32.64 -52.31
C GLU A 68 40.55 33.42 -51.05
N ASP A 69 39.86 32.80 -50.07
CA ASP A 69 39.41 33.49 -48.86
C ASP A 69 40.62 33.85 -47.95
N PRO A 70 40.81 35.13 -47.57
CA PRO A 70 41.88 35.56 -46.67
C PRO A 70 41.88 34.83 -45.32
N CYS A 71 40.71 34.35 -44.88
CA CYS A 71 40.56 33.66 -43.61
C CYS A 71 41.30 32.33 -43.52
N ASN A 72 41.60 31.67 -44.64
CA ASN A 72 42.45 30.47 -44.63
C ASN A 72 43.81 30.72 -43.97
N THR A 73 44.39 31.90 -44.17
CA THR A 73 45.67 32.28 -43.55
C THR A 73 45.51 32.61 -42.06
N VAL A 74 44.39 33.23 -41.68
CA VAL A 74 44.11 33.65 -40.29
C VAL A 74 43.83 32.45 -39.38
N VAL A 75 43.15 31.40 -39.89
CA VAL A 75 42.74 30.24 -39.08
C VAL A 75 43.71 29.06 -39.11
N ALA A 76 44.73 29.10 -39.99
CA ALA A 76 45.77 28.07 -40.08
C ALA A 76 46.47 27.71 -38.74
N PRO A 77 46.68 28.62 -37.77
CA PRO A 77 47.23 28.25 -36.46
C PRO A 77 46.29 27.43 -35.57
N HIS A 78 44.99 27.39 -35.91
CA HIS A 78 43.93 26.77 -35.10
C HIS A 78 43.31 25.53 -35.75
N ILE A 79 43.40 25.38 -37.08
CA ILE A 79 42.88 24.25 -37.84
C ILE A 79 44.08 23.50 -38.46
N PRO A 80 44.42 22.29 -37.99
CA PRO A 80 45.48 21.48 -38.61
C PRO A 80 45.19 21.19 -40.09
N SER A 81 46.24 20.95 -40.88
CA SER A 81 46.10 20.63 -42.32
C SER A 81 45.32 19.34 -42.57
N ASN A 82 45.42 18.36 -41.66
CA ASN A 82 44.90 17.01 -41.81
C ASN A 82 43.59 16.85 -41.03
N VAL A 83 42.62 17.74 -41.20
CA VAL A 83 41.33 17.72 -40.48
C VAL A 83 40.23 17.13 -41.34
N THR A 84 39.28 16.40 -40.74
CA THR A 84 38.10 15.87 -41.44
C THR A 84 37.28 16.98 -42.12
N ARG A 85 37.12 16.87 -43.43
CA ARG A 85 36.27 17.70 -44.28
C ARG A 85 34.98 16.99 -44.63
N LEU A 86 34.05 17.69 -45.28
CA LEU A 86 32.78 17.11 -45.72
C LEU A 86 33.01 15.91 -46.65
N ASP A 87 33.98 16.02 -47.56
CA ASP A 87 34.33 14.97 -48.51
C ASP A 87 34.69 13.65 -47.80
N ASP A 88 35.39 13.71 -46.65
CA ASP A 88 35.82 12.56 -45.86
C ASP A 88 34.67 11.83 -45.10
N ILE A 89 33.47 12.44 -45.06
CA ILE A 89 32.29 11.93 -44.34
C ILE A 89 31.01 11.82 -45.18
N SER A 90 30.97 12.45 -46.36
CA SER A 90 29.79 12.50 -47.24
C SER A 90 29.24 11.12 -47.65
N GLU A 91 30.12 10.14 -47.87
CA GLU A 91 29.75 8.79 -48.33
C GLU A 91 28.92 8.00 -47.29
N TYR A 92 29.08 8.30 -45.99
CA TYR A 92 28.46 7.53 -44.91
C TYR A 92 26.95 7.81 -44.78
N GLY A 93 26.47 8.99 -45.19
CA GLY A 93 25.05 9.35 -45.17
C GLY A 93 24.46 9.60 -43.77
N TYR A 94 25.29 9.98 -42.80
CA TYR A 94 24.84 10.49 -41.50
C TYR A 94 24.63 12.02 -41.56
N PRO A 95 23.79 12.60 -40.68
CA PRO A 95 23.74 14.04 -40.46
C PRO A 95 25.13 14.61 -40.17
N THR A 96 25.38 15.86 -40.56
CA THR A 96 26.70 16.49 -40.44
C THR A 96 26.67 17.70 -39.51
N ILE A 97 27.66 17.79 -38.62
CA ILE A 97 27.80 18.89 -37.67
C ILE A 97 29.11 19.59 -37.98
N GLY A 98 29.01 20.83 -38.44
CA GLY A 98 30.15 21.70 -38.67
C GLY A 98 30.82 22.12 -37.36
N PHE A 99 32.13 22.28 -37.40
CA PHE A 99 32.93 22.69 -36.26
C PHE A 99 33.97 23.73 -36.69
N ALA A 100 33.99 24.92 -36.06
CA ALA A 100 34.83 26.02 -36.50
C ALA A 100 35.36 26.90 -35.35
N PRO A 101 36.55 27.53 -35.50
CA PRO A 101 37.05 28.49 -34.53
C PRO A 101 36.44 29.88 -34.76
N TRP A 102 36.01 30.53 -33.68
CA TRP A 102 35.55 31.93 -33.68
C TRP A 102 36.76 32.85 -33.43
N VAL A 103 37.38 33.33 -34.52
CA VAL A 103 38.63 34.12 -34.48
C VAL A 103 38.38 35.60 -34.78
N SER A 104 37.69 35.89 -35.89
CA SER A 104 37.30 37.24 -36.32
C SER A 104 35.87 37.22 -36.88
N ALA A 105 35.24 38.40 -37.00
CA ALA A 105 33.89 38.50 -37.54
C ALA A 105 33.83 38.03 -39.00
N GLU A 106 34.75 38.50 -39.84
CA GLU A 106 34.86 38.15 -41.26
C GLU A 106 34.99 36.62 -41.45
N CYS A 107 35.92 35.98 -40.75
CA CYS A 107 36.12 34.54 -40.90
C CYS A 107 34.97 33.70 -40.36
N THR A 108 34.27 34.20 -39.33
CA THR A 108 33.06 33.54 -38.83
C THR A 108 31.93 33.64 -39.87
N GLN A 109 31.79 34.77 -40.57
CA GLN A 109 30.85 34.91 -41.69
C GLN A 109 31.19 33.95 -42.84
N SER A 110 32.48 33.79 -43.19
CA SER A 110 32.92 32.80 -44.18
C SER A 110 32.56 31.37 -43.78
N PHE A 111 32.80 30.96 -42.51
CA PHE A 111 32.38 29.63 -42.04
C PHE A 111 30.87 29.43 -42.05
N LEU A 112 30.08 30.46 -41.71
CA LEU A 112 28.62 30.40 -41.81
C LEU A 112 28.18 30.27 -43.29
N ALA A 113 28.84 30.96 -44.22
CA ALA A 113 28.54 30.82 -45.65
C ALA A 113 28.88 29.41 -46.17
N ALA A 114 30.07 28.90 -45.85
CA ALA A 114 30.50 27.55 -46.22
C ALA A 114 29.57 26.48 -45.62
N SER A 115 29.14 26.62 -44.36
CA SER A 115 28.18 25.71 -43.72
C SER A 115 26.80 25.69 -44.38
N ARG A 116 26.32 26.82 -44.92
CA ARG A 116 25.08 26.85 -45.73
C ARG A 116 25.25 26.18 -47.09
N GLU A 117 26.38 26.41 -47.76
CA GLU A 117 26.68 25.77 -49.05
C GLU A 117 26.88 24.24 -48.91
N GLN A 118 27.34 23.80 -47.73
CA GLN A 118 27.59 22.41 -47.37
C GLN A 118 26.43 21.70 -46.65
N ASP A 119 25.24 22.34 -46.56
CA ASP A 119 23.99 21.79 -45.98
C ASP A 119 24.17 21.13 -44.59
N THR A 120 24.78 21.85 -43.64
CA THR A 120 25.06 21.31 -42.30
C THR A 120 23.86 21.32 -41.36
N ASP A 121 23.59 20.21 -40.66
CA ASP A 121 22.51 20.09 -39.67
C ASP A 121 22.72 20.93 -38.40
N ALA A 122 23.97 21.31 -38.08
CA ALA A 122 24.31 22.29 -37.04
C ALA A 122 25.75 22.77 -37.15
N LEU A 123 26.05 23.88 -36.46
CA LEU A 123 27.39 24.44 -36.37
C LEU A 123 27.80 24.68 -34.91
N ILE A 124 29.00 24.23 -34.55
CA ILE A 124 29.59 24.39 -33.22
C ILE A 124 30.83 25.29 -33.32
N PHE A 125 30.83 26.39 -32.57
CA PHE A 125 31.95 27.30 -32.45
C PHE A 125 32.71 27.15 -31.12
N PHE A 126 34.00 27.49 -31.15
CA PHE A 126 34.82 27.68 -29.95
C PHE A 126 35.77 28.87 -30.13
N GLN A 127 36.10 29.58 -29.05
CA GLN A 127 37.04 30.70 -29.08
C GLN A 127 38.45 30.19 -28.74
N PRO A 128 39.39 30.06 -29.70
CA PRO A 128 40.70 29.44 -29.47
C PRO A 128 41.62 30.28 -28.57
N SER A 129 41.40 31.60 -28.50
CA SER A 129 42.11 32.53 -27.62
C SER A 129 41.59 32.54 -26.18
N SER A 130 40.44 31.93 -25.91
CA SER A 130 39.85 31.89 -24.57
C SER A 130 40.36 30.67 -23.79
N ASN A 131 40.99 30.93 -22.65
CA ASN A 131 41.36 29.91 -21.66
C ASN A 131 40.21 29.61 -20.66
N GLU A 132 39.01 30.15 -20.89
CA GLU A 132 37.84 29.90 -20.04
C GLU A 132 37.34 28.45 -20.20
N THR A 133 37.18 27.74 -19.09
CA THR A 133 36.65 26.36 -19.03
C THR A 133 35.18 26.28 -18.62
N GLY A 134 34.56 27.42 -18.31
CA GLY A 134 33.16 27.54 -17.92
C GLY A 134 32.20 27.59 -19.12
N ILE A 135 30.93 27.92 -18.85
CA ILE A 135 29.93 28.17 -19.90
C ILE A 135 30.39 29.38 -20.74
N PRO A 136 30.45 29.27 -22.08
CA PRO A 136 30.74 30.40 -22.96
C PRO A 136 29.76 31.55 -22.76
N PRO A 137 30.15 32.79 -23.11
CA PRO A 137 29.27 33.97 -23.01
C PRO A 137 27.86 33.75 -23.57
N PRO A 138 26.82 34.33 -22.94
CA PRO A 138 25.46 34.25 -23.46
C PRO A 138 25.39 34.85 -24.86
N ALA A 139 24.41 34.42 -25.66
CA ALA A 139 24.27 34.85 -27.06
C ALA A 139 24.09 36.38 -27.25
N SER A 140 23.81 37.15 -26.20
CA SER A 140 23.71 38.61 -26.22
C SER A 140 25.00 39.36 -25.88
N ASP A 141 26.11 38.65 -25.62
CA ASP A 141 27.43 39.24 -25.36
C ASP A 141 28.06 39.76 -26.67
N GLU A 142 28.66 40.94 -26.63
CA GLU A 142 29.33 41.59 -27.78
C GLU A 142 30.44 40.72 -28.41
N ARG A 143 31.00 39.76 -27.65
CA ARG A 143 31.94 38.75 -28.16
C ARG A 143 31.39 37.90 -29.32
N TRP A 144 30.07 37.84 -29.49
CA TRP A 144 29.42 37.14 -30.61
C TRP A 144 28.91 38.08 -31.73
N ALA A 145 29.22 39.37 -31.67
CA ALA A 145 28.74 40.35 -32.66
C ALA A 145 29.53 40.27 -33.97
N LEU A 146 28.84 39.99 -35.08
CA LEU A 146 29.42 39.91 -36.43
C LEU A 146 29.28 41.21 -37.26
N GLN A 147 28.89 42.33 -36.63
CA GLN A 147 28.63 43.63 -37.27
C GLN A 147 27.53 43.62 -38.38
N ASP A 148 26.77 42.53 -38.52
CA ASP A 148 25.72 42.34 -39.55
C ASP A 148 24.30 42.73 -39.09
N GLY A 149 24.12 43.00 -37.79
CA GLY A 149 22.83 43.23 -37.15
C GLY A 149 22.13 41.96 -36.64
N ASP A 150 22.89 40.91 -36.30
CA ASP A 150 22.42 39.60 -35.84
C ASP A 150 21.64 38.77 -36.89
N LYS A 151 21.76 39.13 -38.17
CA LYS A 151 21.13 38.42 -39.31
C LYS A 151 21.59 36.98 -39.41
N TRP A 152 22.86 36.69 -39.11
CA TRP A 152 23.39 35.33 -39.01
C TRP A 152 22.59 34.39 -38.08
N ARG A 153 21.73 34.90 -37.20
CA ARG A 153 20.85 34.05 -36.37
C ARG A 153 19.58 33.63 -37.11
N THR A 154 19.10 34.45 -38.05
CA THR A 154 17.89 34.22 -38.86
C THR A 154 18.19 33.60 -40.22
N ASP A 155 19.34 33.95 -40.80
CA ASP A 155 19.72 33.62 -42.17
C ASP A 155 20.39 32.22 -42.31
N ASN A 156 20.46 31.47 -41.21
CA ASN A 156 20.97 30.09 -41.19
C ASN A 156 19.89 29.13 -40.70
N ASP A 157 19.61 28.14 -41.52
CA ASP A 157 18.55 27.14 -41.38
C ASP A 157 18.86 26.06 -40.32
N TYR A 158 19.97 26.20 -39.59
CA TYR A 158 20.51 25.23 -38.63
C TYR A 158 20.88 25.86 -37.27
N PRO A 159 20.82 25.10 -36.16
CA PRO A 159 21.14 25.60 -34.83
C PRO A 159 22.65 25.81 -34.65
N ILE A 160 22.99 26.84 -33.87
CA ILE A 160 24.39 27.25 -33.65
C ILE A 160 24.71 27.20 -32.16
N TYR A 161 25.82 26.55 -31.81
CA TYR A 161 26.27 26.33 -30.44
C TYR A 161 27.67 26.88 -30.21
N ALA A 162 28.00 27.20 -28.97
CA ALA A 162 29.33 27.54 -28.50
C ALA A 162 29.79 26.57 -27.40
N ILE A 163 31.07 26.19 -27.44
CA ILE A 163 31.74 25.37 -26.42
C ILE A 163 32.99 26.09 -25.86
N PRO A 164 33.54 25.66 -24.71
CA PRO A 164 34.69 26.31 -24.11
C PRO A 164 35.94 26.17 -24.98
N GLY A 165 36.78 27.21 -25.03
CA GLY A 165 37.97 27.26 -25.88
C GLY A 165 38.88 26.03 -25.78
N PRO A 166 39.31 25.62 -24.56
CA PRO A 166 40.19 24.46 -24.37
C PRO A 166 39.54 23.13 -24.78
N ALA A 167 38.22 23.03 -24.68
CA ALA A 167 37.47 21.86 -25.13
C ALA A 167 37.43 21.80 -26.66
N GLY A 168 37.23 22.95 -27.32
CA GLY A 168 37.26 23.03 -28.78
C GLY A 168 38.63 22.75 -29.39
N VAL A 169 39.70 23.29 -28.79
CA VAL A 169 41.09 22.96 -29.19
C VAL A 169 41.37 21.46 -29.04
N THR A 170 40.82 20.82 -28.00
CA THR A 170 40.93 19.36 -27.83
C THR A 170 40.21 18.62 -28.95
N LEU A 171 38.94 18.93 -29.22
CA LEU A 171 38.17 18.29 -30.29
C LEU A 171 38.81 18.50 -31.67
N MET A 172 39.33 19.70 -31.96
CA MET A 172 40.01 20.01 -33.22
C MET A 172 41.26 19.13 -33.44
N ARG A 173 42.02 18.86 -32.38
CA ARG A 173 43.16 17.94 -32.45
C ARG A 173 42.71 16.50 -32.71
N GLU A 174 41.70 16.00 -32.03
CA GLU A 174 41.19 14.64 -32.25
C GLU A 174 40.65 14.48 -33.68
N LEU A 175 39.90 15.46 -34.20
CA LEU A 175 39.46 15.48 -35.61
C LEU A 175 40.63 15.36 -36.59
N SER A 176 41.82 15.88 -36.24
CA SER A 176 43.00 15.73 -37.11
C SER A 176 43.69 14.37 -37.07
N TRP A 177 43.39 13.53 -36.07
CA TRP A 177 43.89 12.16 -35.99
C TRP A 177 42.99 11.14 -36.69
N PHE A 178 41.73 11.50 -36.96
CA PHE A 178 40.71 10.64 -37.57
C PHE A 178 40.33 11.03 -39.01
N SER A 179 41.21 11.75 -39.72
CA SER A 179 41.07 12.10 -41.13
C SER A 179 41.77 11.08 -42.06
N ASP A 180 41.21 10.87 -43.26
CA ASP A 180 41.72 9.85 -44.20
C ASP A 180 43.05 10.21 -44.88
N ALA A 181 43.54 11.45 -44.70
CA ALA A 181 44.81 11.91 -45.26
C ALA A 181 46.02 11.03 -44.85
N GLN A 182 45.94 10.30 -43.73
CA GLN A 182 47.01 9.43 -43.26
C GLN A 182 47.02 8.02 -43.91
N SER A 183 45.95 7.62 -44.61
CA SER A 183 45.89 6.32 -45.31
C SER A 183 46.67 6.29 -46.63
N ARG A 184 46.81 7.43 -47.33
CA ARG A 184 47.42 7.52 -48.68
C ARG A 184 48.95 7.61 -48.73
N SER A 185 49.66 7.58 -47.59
CA SER A 185 51.10 7.89 -47.54
C SER A 185 51.94 6.96 -46.67
N ARG A 186 51.45 5.76 -46.30
CA ARG A 186 52.11 4.90 -45.31
C ARG A 186 52.26 3.42 -45.67
N GLU A 187 52.54 3.12 -46.94
CA GLU A 187 53.28 1.91 -47.25
C GLU A 187 54.75 2.06 -46.79
N HIS A 188 55.34 0.97 -46.30
CA HIS A 188 56.68 0.89 -45.68
C HIS A 188 56.90 1.67 -44.36
N HIS A 189 56.59 1.05 -43.22
CA HIS A 189 57.64 0.34 -42.43
C HIS A 189 57.07 -0.35 -41.19
N SER A 190 57.51 -1.58 -40.94
CA SER A 190 57.02 -2.43 -39.85
C SER A 190 57.42 -1.93 -38.45
N ARG A 191 56.44 -1.65 -37.60
CA ARG A 191 56.57 -1.90 -36.16
C ARG A 191 55.20 -2.09 -35.51
N SER A 192 55.16 -3.01 -34.55
CA SER A 192 53.95 -3.38 -33.82
C SER A 192 53.45 -2.24 -32.94
N ASP A 193 52.36 -1.61 -33.34
CA ASP A 193 51.39 -1.02 -32.41
C ASP A 193 49.97 -1.25 -32.96
N HIS A 194 48.96 -1.01 -32.12
CA HIS A 194 47.62 -1.55 -32.25
C HIS A 194 46.94 -1.15 -33.58
N THR A 195 46.37 -2.14 -34.27
CA THR A 195 45.48 -1.96 -35.42
C THR A 195 44.19 -1.27 -34.99
N ARG A 196 44.19 0.06 -34.92
CA ARG A 196 42.99 0.89 -34.92
C ARG A 196 42.38 0.85 -36.32
N GLY A 197 41.07 0.63 -36.39
CA GLY A 197 40.37 0.35 -37.64
C GLY A 197 40.32 1.55 -38.59
N GLU A 198 40.27 1.27 -39.89
CA GLU A 198 40.30 2.24 -41.00
C GLU A 198 38.98 3.01 -41.18
N SER A 199 38.17 3.15 -40.12
CA SER A 199 36.80 3.70 -40.18
C SER A 199 36.36 4.42 -38.89
N GLU A 200 37.30 4.84 -38.05
CA GLU A 200 36.97 5.62 -36.85
C GLU A 200 36.73 7.10 -37.22
N ARG A 201 35.53 7.61 -36.92
CA ARG A 201 35.16 9.03 -37.07
C ARG A 201 34.52 9.56 -35.79
N LEU A 202 34.63 10.86 -35.56
CA LEU A 202 34.08 11.50 -34.37
C LEU A 202 32.59 11.83 -34.58
N PHE A 203 31.73 11.17 -33.82
CA PHE A 203 30.29 11.41 -33.80
C PHE A 203 29.92 12.35 -32.64
N ALA A 204 29.13 13.37 -32.90
CA ALA A 204 28.68 14.34 -31.89
C ALA A 204 27.17 14.21 -31.65
N MET A 205 26.76 14.22 -30.39
CA MET A 205 25.34 14.27 -29.98
C MET A 205 25.10 15.53 -29.14
N VAL A 206 24.11 16.35 -29.53
CA VAL A 206 23.72 17.59 -28.85
C VAL A 206 22.27 17.48 -28.36
N ASP A 207 22.09 17.41 -27.04
CA ASP A 207 20.77 17.49 -26.42
C ASP A 207 20.41 18.97 -26.14
N SER A 208 19.40 19.47 -26.86
CA SER A 208 18.88 20.83 -26.76
C SER A 208 17.53 20.84 -26.04
N ALA A 209 17.52 21.29 -24.78
CA ALA A 209 16.33 21.31 -23.94
C ALA A 209 15.25 22.31 -24.47
N THR A 210 14.40 21.84 -25.38
CA THR A 210 13.37 22.66 -26.07
C THR A 210 11.99 22.00 -26.14
N ALA A 211 11.52 21.48 -25.00
CA ALA A 211 10.09 21.40 -24.73
C ALA A 211 9.82 21.39 -23.22
N ALA A 212 10.38 22.37 -22.50
CA ALA A 212 9.70 22.80 -21.29
C ALA A 212 8.34 23.33 -21.74
N THR A 213 7.29 22.52 -21.56
CA THR A 213 5.90 22.96 -21.62
C THR A 213 5.83 24.29 -20.87
N SER A 214 5.54 25.39 -21.59
CA SER A 214 5.23 26.68 -20.98
C SER A 214 4.22 26.39 -19.89
N SER A 215 4.58 26.55 -18.61
CA SER A 215 3.84 25.95 -17.50
C SER A 215 2.38 26.38 -17.62
N PRO A 216 1.49 25.48 -18.06
CA PRO A 216 0.22 25.93 -18.57
C PRO A 216 -0.52 26.47 -17.36
N SER A 217 -1.19 27.61 -17.53
CA SER A 217 -1.66 28.45 -16.41
C SER A 217 -2.40 27.61 -15.39
N LEU A 218 -2.37 27.98 -14.10
CA LEU A 218 -2.96 27.19 -12.99
C LEU A 218 -4.36 26.62 -13.32
N TRP A 219 -5.15 27.40 -14.06
CA TRP A 219 -6.46 27.06 -14.62
C TRP A 219 -6.48 25.84 -15.54
N SER A 220 -5.48 25.65 -16.42
CA SER A 220 -5.36 24.48 -17.29
C SER A 220 -5.22 23.18 -16.49
N PHE A 221 -4.40 23.17 -15.43
CA PHE A 221 -4.29 22.03 -14.52
C PHE A 221 -5.59 21.80 -13.76
N VAL A 222 -6.26 22.86 -13.30
CA VAL A 222 -7.58 22.76 -12.65
C VAL A 222 -8.62 22.14 -13.61
N LEU A 223 -8.68 22.60 -14.86
CA LEU A 223 -9.61 22.08 -15.88
C LEU A 223 -9.27 20.64 -16.30
N ALA A 224 -8.00 20.27 -16.43
CA ALA A 224 -7.58 18.90 -16.70
C ALA A 224 -7.89 17.95 -15.53
N ILE A 225 -7.72 18.41 -14.29
CA ILE A 225 -8.12 17.66 -13.08
C ILE A 225 -9.65 17.51 -13.03
N LEU A 226 -10.41 18.56 -13.34
CA LEU A 226 -11.88 18.50 -13.40
C LEU A 226 -12.36 17.53 -14.49
N GLY A 227 -11.79 17.62 -15.71
CA GLY A 227 -12.10 16.73 -16.82
C GLY A 227 -11.77 15.26 -16.52
N THR A 228 -10.64 14.98 -15.89
CA THR A 228 -10.28 13.61 -15.47
C THR A 228 -11.15 13.10 -14.33
N ILE A 229 -11.54 13.94 -13.36
CA ILE A 229 -12.51 13.57 -12.32
C ILE A 229 -13.87 13.25 -12.93
N VAL A 230 -14.38 14.08 -13.86
CA VAL A 230 -15.66 13.85 -14.55
C VAL A 230 -15.59 12.57 -15.40
N GLY A 231 -14.53 12.39 -16.19
CA GLY A 231 -14.31 11.18 -16.99
C GLY A 231 -14.26 9.90 -16.14
N LEU A 232 -13.49 9.90 -15.05
CA LEU A 232 -13.43 8.77 -14.11
C LEU A 232 -14.77 8.53 -13.42
N SER A 233 -15.54 9.59 -13.11
CA SER A 233 -16.88 9.46 -12.53
C SER A 233 -17.87 8.81 -13.51
N LEU A 234 -17.85 9.21 -14.79
CA LEU A 234 -18.67 8.63 -15.84
C LEU A 234 -18.29 7.17 -16.09
N ILE A 235 -17.00 6.84 -16.18
CA ILE A 235 -16.52 5.45 -16.30
C ILE A 235 -17.00 4.61 -15.11
N LEU A 236 -16.91 5.14 -13.88
CA LEU A 236 -17.34 4.43 -12.68
C LEU A 236 -18.87 4.25 -12.64
N VAL A 237 -19.64 5.22 -13.13
CA VAL A 237 -21.10 5.09 -13.32
C VAL A 237 -21.45 4.05 -14.39
N VAL A 238 -20.76 4.03 -15.54
CA VAL A 238 -20.97 3.02 -16.59
C VAL A 238 -20.62 1.63 -16.08
N LEU A 239 -19.47 1.44 -15.43
CA LEU A 239 -19.08 0.19 -14.79
C LEU A 239 -20.12 -0.25 -13.73
N TYR A 240 -20.63 0.68 -12.92
CA TYR A 240 -21.69 0.40 -11.96
C TYR A 240 -22.99 -0.05 -12.65
N ARG A 241 -23.42 0.62 -13.73
CA ARG A 241 -24.60 0.23 -14.52
C ARG A 241 -24.43 -1.15 -15.18
N VAL A 242 -23.25 -1.47 -15.70
CA VAL A 242 -22.92 -2.79 -16.28
C VAL A 242 -22.91 -3.87 -15.20
N VAL A 243 -22.27 -3.63 -14.04
CA VAL A 243 -22.29 -4.56 -12.90
C VAL A 243 -23.70 -4.77 -12.37
N LEU A 244 -24.55 -3.73 -12.32
CA LEU A 244 -25.96 -3.87 -11.96
C LEU A 244 -26.75 -4.69 -12.99
N ARG A 245 -26.58 -4.47 -14.30
CA ARG A 245 -27.21 -5.30 -15.35
C ARG A 245 -26.81 -6.77 -15.19
N LYS A 246 -25.51 -7.05 -15.11
CA LYS A 246 -24.98 -8.41 -14.95
C LYS A 246 -25.39 -9.10 -13.64
N ARG A 247 -25.54 -8.34 -12.53
CA ARG A 247 -26.11 -8.85 -11.28
C ARG A 247 -27.60 -9.19 -11.40
N ARG A 248 -28.38 -8.39 -12.15
CA ARG A 248 -29.81 -8.68 -12.43
C ARG A 248 -29.98 -9.92 -13.31
N GLU A 249 -29.16 -10.06 -14.35
CA GLU A 249 -29.14 -11.25 -15.22
C GLU A 249 -28.77 -12.52 -14.44
N ASN A 250 -27.72 -12.47 -13.61
CA ASN A 250 -27.35 -13.60 -12.75
C ASN A 250 -28.43 -13.92 -11.70
N LEU A 251 -29.17 -12.93 -11.20
CA LEU A 251 -30.26 -13.19 -10.26
C LEU A 251 -31.45 -13.85 -10.97
N ARG A 252 -31.84 -13.38 -12.16
CA ARG A 252 -32.89 -14.02 -12.98
C ARG A 252 -32.56 -15.48 -13.26
N ARG A 253 -31.35 -15.79 -13.72
CA ARG A 253 -30.90 -17.17 -13.96
C ARG A 253 -30.93 -18.07 -12.72
N ARG A 254 -30.77 -17.52 -11.51
CA ARG A 254 -30.86 -18.29 -10.25
C ARG A 254 -32.30 -18.50 -9.76
N ILE A 255 -33.21 -17.60 -10.13
CA ILE A 255 -34.65 -17.77 -9.93
C ILE A 255 -35.20 -18.80 -10.93
N GLU A 256 -34.82 -18.68 -12.21
CA GLU A 256 -35.14 -19.64 -13.27
C GLU A 256 -34.57 -21.06 -12.98
N ALA A 257 -33.42 -21.15 -12.32
CA ALA A 257 -32.82 -22.41 -11.86
C ALA A 257 -33.36 -22.93 -10.51
N GLY A 258 -34.36 -22.27 -9.90
CA GLY A 258 -34.99 -22.73 -8.65
C GLY A 258 -34.09 -22.74 -7.41
N GLU A 259 -32.96 -22.03 -7.43
CA GLU A 259 -31.93 -22.09 -6.37
C GLU A 259 -32.17 -21.09 -5.21
N VAL A 260 -33.30 -20.37 -5.23
CA VAL A 260 -33.60 -19.29 -4.28
C VAL A 260 -35.09 -19.31 -3.92
N ASP A 261 -35.41 -19.64 -2.66
CA ASP A 261 -36.76 -19.50 -2.12
C ASP A 261 -37.22 -18.03 -2.19
N VAL A 262 -38.23 -17.78 -3.01
CA VAL A 262 -38.83 -16.45 -3.23
C VAL A 262 -39.44 -15.90 -1.92
N GLU A 263 -39.76 -16.79 -0.98
CA GLU A 263 -40.29 -16.49 0.35
C GLU A 263 -39.37 -15.54 1.16
N TYR A 264 -38.05 -15.68 1.07
CA TYR A 264 -37.14 -14.87 1.91
C TYR A 264 -36.93 -13.42 1.42
N LEU A 265 -37.44 -13.07 0.22
CA LEU A 265 -37.20 -11.76 -0.39
C LEU A 265 -38.47 -10.91 -0.61
N ALA A 266 -39.68 -11.47 -0.42
CA ALA A 266 -40.94 -10.78 -0.74
C ALA A 266 -42.02 -10.77 0.36
N LEU A 267 -41.82 -11.42 1.52
CA LEU A 267 -42.90 -11.62 2.51
C LEU A 267 -43.27 -10.41 3.40
N ASN A 268 -42.56 -9.28 3.34
CA ASN A 268 -42.88 -8.11 4.16
C ASN A 268 -43.96 -7.19 3.58
N GLN A 269 -44.57 -7.53 2.43
CA GLN A 269 -45.53 -6.64 1.75
C GLN A 269 -46.66 -7.39 1.01
N ILE A 270 -46.96 -8.62 1.43
CA ILE A 270 -48.17 -9.33 0.99
C ILE A 270 -49.28 -9.01 1.98
N LYS A 271 -50.39 -8.49 1.46
CA LYS A 271 -51.62 -8.18 2.21
C LYS A 271 -52.53 -9.41 2.22
N VAL A 272 -53.20 -9.68 3.34
CA VAL A 272 -54.21 -10.75 3.40
C VAL A 272 -55.53 -10.21 2.84
N PRO A 273 -56.15 -10.87 1.83
CA PRO A 273 -57.49 -10.54 1.37
C PRO A 273 -58.52 -10.67 2.51
N GLN A 274 -59.49 -9.76 2.60
CA GLN A 274 -60.47 -9.73 3.70
C GLN A 274 -61.28 -11.03 3.79
N ASP A 275 -61.60 -11.65 2.64
CA ASP A 275 -62.28 -12.95 2.55
C ASP A 275 -61.50 -14.14 3.15
N VAL A 276 -60.21 -13.96 3.48
CA VAL A 276 -59.41 -14.93 4.23
C VAL A 276 -59.41 -14.60 5.73
N VAL A 277 -59.45 -13.32 6.10
CA VAL A 277 -59.56 -12.84 7.50
C VAL A 277 -60.91 -13.21 8.11
N ASP A 278 -62.00 -13.03 7.36
CA ASP A 278 -63.37 -13.34 7.81
C ASP A 278 -63.60 -14.83 8.11
N LYS A 279 -62.78 -15.71 7.52
CA LYS A 279 -62.82 -17.17 7.74
C LYS A 279 -62.05 -17.63 8.99
N MET A 280 -61.36 -16.72 9.69
CA MET A 280 -60.62 -17.05 10.92
C MET A 280 -61.55 -17.07 12.13
N PRO A 281 -61.41 -18.06 13.04
CA PRO A 281 -62.36 -18.24 14.12
C PRO A 281 -62.27 -17.10 15.16
N LEU A 282 -63.44 -16.67 15.62
CA LEU A 282 -63.65 -15.74 16.72
C LEU A 282 -64.21 -16.50 17.93
N TYR A 283 -63.66 -16.23 19.12
CA TYR A 283 -64.16 -16.79 20.36
C TYR A 283 -64.25 -15.70 21.43
N VAL A 284 -65.20 -15.81 22.35
CA VAL A 284 -65.24 -14.99 23.56
C VAL A 284 -64.16 -15.50 24.52
N PHE A 285 -63.34 -14.60 25.07
CA PHE A 285 -62.26 -14.98 25.99
C PHE A 285 -62.85 -15.67 27.24
N PRO A 286 -62.50 -16.94 27.52
CA PRO A 286 -63.14 -17.68 28.60
C PRO A 286 -62.73 -17.17 29.98
N SER A 287 -63.68 -17.13 30.91
CA SER A 287 -63.39 -16.81 32.31
C SER A 287 -62.62 -17.93 32.98
N LEU A 288 -61.46 -17.62 33.55
CA LEU A 288 -60.72 -18.50 34.46
C LEU A 288 -61.33 -18.48 35.86
N ALA A 289 -62.61 -18.81 35.96
CA ALA A 289 -63.32 -19.07 37.20
C ALA A 289 -63.52 -20.59 37.35
N SER A 290 -62.71 -21.17 38.24
CA SER A 290 -62.76 -22.53 38.82
C SER A 290 -63.74 -23.55 38.21
N ARG A 291 -63.18 -24.65 37.68
CA ARG A 291 -63.92 -25.91 37.50
C ARG A 291 -63.28 -27.04 38.29
N SER A 292 -63.51 -27.03 39.60
CA SER A 292 -63.54 -28.25 40.40
C SER A 292 -65.00 -28.67 40.50
N ASP A 293 -65.40 -29.76 39.85
CA ASP A 293 -66.53 -30.56 40.30
C ASP A 293 -66.41 -31.98 39.76
N THR A 294 -66.45 -32.93 40.69
CA THR A 294 -66.40 -34.37 40.46
C THR A 294 -67.83 -34.90 40.28
N THR A 295 -68.02 -35.94 39.48
CA THR A 295 -69.20 -36.81 39.63
C THR A 295 -68.76 -38.22 39.98
N LEU A 296 -69.14 -38.64 41.21
CA LEU A 296 -69.52 -39.99 41.69
C LEU A 296 -68.74 -41.20 41.15
N VAL A 297 -68.21 -42.13 41.96
CA VAL A 297 -68.65 -42.74 43.25
C VAL A 297 -67.37 -42.90 44.14
N GLN A 298 -67.32 -42.97 45.47
CA GLN A 298 -68.23 -43.55 46.49
C GLN A 298 -68.27 -42.75 47.83
N GLU A 299 -68.89 -43.36 48.84
CA GLU A 299 -69.09 -43.01 50.25
C GLU A 299 -67.79 -42.83 51.06
N ASP A 300 -67.71 -41.83 51.96
CA ASP A 300 -67.97 -42.03 53.41
C ASP A 300 -67.98 -40.68 54.20
N ASN A 301 -68.16 -40.72 55.53
CA ASN A 301 -68.93 -39.71 56.30
C ASN A 301 -68.17 -38.90 57.40
N GLN A 302 -68.66 -37.69 57.75
CA GLN A 302 -68.34 -36.84 58.95
C GLN A 302 -66.92 -36.20 59.05
N LYS A 303 -66.65 -35.01 59.66
CA LYS A 303 -67.44 -33.98 60.40
C LYS A 303 -66.66 -32.63 60.54
N GLU A 304 -67.38 -31.53 60.86
CA GLU A 304 -67.08 -30.29 61.65
C GLU A 304 -65.61 -29.87 62.01
N SER A 305 -65.20 -28.59 62.22
CA SER A 305 -65.74 -27.22 61.99
C SER A 305 -64.73 -26.13 62.49
N THR A 306 -64.87 -24.85 62.08
CA THR A 306 -64.27 -23.60 62.67
C THR A 306 -62.72 -23.44 62.72
N GLY A 307 -62.10 -22.24 62.71
CA GLY A 307 -62.59 -20.86 62.51
C GLY A 307 -61.53 -19.77 62.86
N ALA A 308 -61.61 -18.61 62.17
CA ALA A 308 -61.17 -17.23 62.55
C ALA A 308 -59.73 -16.84 62.98
N ASP A 309 -59.24 -15.77 62.32
CA ASP A 309 -58.53 -14.56 62.80
C ASP A 309 -57.18 -14.57 63.56
N SER A 310 -56.22 -13.77 63.04
CA SER A 310 -55.78 -12.46 63.62
C SER A 310 -54.26 -12.13 63.49
N CYS A 311 -53.94 -10.85 63.76
CA CYS A 311 -52.65 -10.14 63.74
C CYS A 311 -51.71 -10.52 64.93
N ASP A 312 -50.51 -9.95 65.19
CA ASP A 312 -49.94 -8.62 64.88
C ASP A 312 -48.38 -8.57 65.01
N SER A 313 -47.83 -7.41 64.65
CA SER A 313 -46.51 -6.79 64.90
C SER A 313 -45.95 -7.00 66.34
N THR A 314 -44.66 -6.81 66.68
CA THR A 314 -43.85 -5.57 66.54
C THR A 314 -42.43 -5.72 67.15
N ARG A 315 -41.44 -4.91 66.69
CA ARG A 315 -40.31 -4.27 67.43
C ARG A 315 -39.28 -5.13 68.25
N SER A 316 -37.98 -5.14 67.90
CA SER A 316 -36.86 -4.22 68.34
C SER A 316 -36.31 -4.48 69.76
N SER A 317 -35.01 -4.40 70.12
CA SER A 317 -33.73 -4.04 69.43
C SER A 317 -32.53 -4.14 70.44
N LEU A 318 -31.27 -3.94 69.99
CA LEU A 318 -30.01 -3.69 70.78
C LEU A 318 -29.33 -4.98 71.38
N ILE A 319 -28.00 -5.10 71.58
CA ILE A 319 -26.82 -4.19 71.44
C ILE A 319 -25.47 -4.96 71.19
N SER A 320 -24.51 -4.30 70.53
CA SER A 320 -23.00 -4.40 70.47
C SER A 320 -22.12 -5.67 70.56
N GLU A 321 -21.17 -5.77 69.60
CA GLU A 321 -19.70 -6.09 69.59
C GLU A 321 -19.02 -6.89 70.74
N GLU A 322 -18.03 -7.78 70.55
CA GLU A 322 -16.69 -7.58 69.91
C GLU A 322 -15.96 -8.90 69.48
N LYS A 323 -14.96 -8.80 68.56
CA LYS A 323 -13.86 -9.71 68.05
C LYS A 323 -13.71 -11.17 68.59
N GLU A 324 -13.30 -12.20 67.83
CA GLU A 324 -12.05 -12.40 67.05
C GLU A 324 -12.12 -13.62 66.07
N GLY A 325 -11.16 -13.74 65.13
CA GLY A 325 -10.45 -15.00 64.92
C GLY A 325 -10.91 -16.06 63.86
N ILE A 326 -10.13 -16.13 62.76
CA ILE A 326 -9.68 -17.37 62.07
C ILE A 326 -10.64 -18.12 61.09
N GLN A 327 -10.19 -18.14 59.82
CA GLN A 327 -10.40 -19.13 58.73
C GLN A 327 -11.83 -19.57 58.32
N LYS A 328 -12.25 -19.10 57.13
CA LYS A 328 -13.12 -19.85 56.21
C LYS A 328 -12.48 -19.95 54.84
N GLU A 329 -12.25 -21.18 54.38
CA GLU A 329 -12.00 -21.45 52.97
C GLU A 329 -13.30 -21.25 52.18
N ALA A 330 -13.24 -20.49 51.08
CA ALA A 330 -14.37 -20.29 50.18
C ALA A 330 -14.00 -20.78 48.78
N SER A 331 -14.16 -22.08 48.54
CA SER A 331 -14.04 -22.69 47.23
C SER A 331 -15.22 -22.27 46.34
N ILE A 332 -14.97 -21.35 45.40
CA ILE A 332 -15.96 -20.97 44.38
C ILE A 332 -16.05 -22.12 43.36
N THR A 333 -17.09 -22.95 43.50
CA THR A 333 -17.38 -24.06 42.60
C THR A 333 -17.70 -23.54 41.20
N LYS A 334 -17.01 -24.08 40.20
CA LYS A 334 -17.18 -23.75 38.80
C LYS A 334 -18.28 -24.66 38.20
N PRO A 335 -19.34 -24.12 37.56
CA PRO A 335 -20.33 -24.97 36.90
C PRO A 335 -19.72 -25.74 35.72
N GLU A 336 -20.09 -27.00 35.60
CA GLU A 336 -19.58 -27.95 34.62
C GLU A 336 -20.35 -27.84 33.28
N PRO A 337 -19.71 -27.99 32.10
CA PRO A 337 -20.40 -27.88 30.82
C PRO A 337 -21.22 -29.14 30.52
N ALA A 338 -22.53 -28.97 30.30
CA ALA A 338 -23.42 -30.06 29.89
C ALA A 338 -22.97 -30.68 28.56
N MET A 339 -22.81 -32.01 28.56
CA MET A 339 -22.47 -32.80 27.37
C MET A 339 -23.73 -33.13 26.57
N ILE A 340 -23.77 -32.74 25.30
CA ILE A 340 -24.79 -33.21 24.35
C ILE A 340 -24.33 -34.56 23.80
N LYS A 341 -25.11 -35.63 24.02
CA LYS A 341 -24.91 -36.93 23.36
C LYS A 341 -25.62 -36.93 22.01
N SER A 342 -24.98 -37.50 21.00
CA SER A 342 -25.59 -37.76 19.69
C SER A 342 -26.55 -38.95 19.76
N GLY A 343 -27.70 -38.85 19.09
CA GLY A 343 -28.66 -39.93 18.85
C GLY A 343 -29.36 -39.70 17.50
N SER A 344 -29.60 -40.78 16.76
CA SER A 344 -29.99 -40.78 15.34
C SER A 344 -31.50 -40.90 15.09
N ASP A 345 -31.88 -40.73 13.83
CA ASP A 345 -33.22 -40.78 13.21
C ASP A 345 -34.24 -41.79 13.78
N ALA A 346 -35.51 -41.36 13.88
CA ALA A 346 -36.66 -42.04 13.27
C ALA A 346 -37.96 -41.21 13.38
N THR A 347 -38.87 -41.38 12.41
CA THR A 347 -40.17 -40.70 12.26
C THR A 347 -41.32 -41.38 12.99
N ALA A 348 -42.25 -40.59 13.56
CA ALA A 348 -43.70 -40.89 13.58
C ALA A 348 -44.54 -39.66 14.04
N LYS A 349 -45.77 -39.54 13.54
CA LYS A 349 -46.76 -38.51 13.94
C LYS A 349 -47.60 -39.02 15.12
N SER A 350 -47.98 -38.14 16.05
CA SER A 350 -49.31 -38.21 16.69
C SER A 350 -49.73 -36.84 17.22
N THR A 351 -51.04 -36.60 17.21
CA THR A 351 -51.69 -35.31 17.47
C THR A 351 -52.14 -35.14 18.92
N SER A 352 -51.79 -34.03 19.55
CA SER A 352 -52.59 -33.45 20.64
C SER A 352 -52.55 -31.91 20.57
N HIS A 353 -53.72 -31.29 20.40
CA HIS A 353 -53.86 -29.83 20.41
C HIS A 353 -53.82 -29.30 21.85
N PHE A 354 -52.62 -29.02 22.38
CA PHE A 354 -52.50 -28.19 23.57
C PHE A 354 -52.78 -26.73 23.19
N ARG A 355 -53.93 -26.19 23.62
CA ARG A 355 -54.37 -24.82 23.36
C ARG A 355 -53.50 -23.81 24.12
N LEU A 356 -52.48 -23.27 23.46
CA LEU A 356 -51.65 -22.16 23.96
C LEU A 356 -52.44 -20.82 24.10
N SER A 357 -53.66 -20.76 23.57
CA SER A 357 -54.54 -19.58 23.64
C SER A 357 -54.96 -19.16 25.06
N HIS A 358 -54.74 -19.99 26.08
CA HIS A 358 -55.12 -19.69 27.48
C HIS A 358 -54.01 -19.00 28.31
N THR A 359 -52.79 -18.82 27.76
CA THR A 359 -51.68 -18.15 28.48
C THR A 359 -51.46 -16.70 28.08
N GLN A 360 -52.21 -16.19 27.09
CA GLN A 360 -52.14 -14.79 26.67
C GLN A 360 -53.28 -14.01 27.32
N THR A 361 -52.95 -13.15 28.28
CA THR A 361 -53.93 -12.31 29.00
C THR A 361 -54.01 -10.89 28.45
N THR A 362 -53.13 -10.50 27.52
CA THR A 362 -53.03 -9.14 26.99
C THR A 362 -52.80 -9.15 25.47
N CYS A 363 -53.32 -8.13 24.78
CA CYS A 363 -53.18 -7.97 23.35
C CYS A 363 -51.87 -7.26 23.00
N ALA A 364 -50.98 -7.90 22.24
CA ALA A 364 -49.67 -7.32 21.92
C ALA A 364 -49.69 -6.17 20.88
N ILE A 365 -50.87 -5.68 20.47
CA ILE A 365 -51.03 -4.55 19.53
C ILE A 365 -51.52 -3.29 20.26
N CYS A 366 -52.61 -3.35 21.03
CA CYS A 366 -53.09 -2.23 21.84
C CYS A 366 -52.51 -2.18 23.27
N LEU A 367 -51.96 -3.31 23.76
CA LEU A 367 -51.46 -3.54 25.13
C LEU A 367 -52.55 -3.60 26.21
N ASP A 368 -53.82 -3.72 25.84
CA ASP A 368 -54.95 -3.90 26.78
C ASP A 368 -55.08 -5.36 27.25
N ASP A 369 -55.65 -5.54 28.44
CA ASP A 369 -55.93 -6.85 29.06
C ASP A 369 -57.25 -7.45 28.55
N PHE A 370 -57.27 -8.75 28.28
CA PHE A 370 -58.49 -9.46 27.84
C PHE A 370 -59.45 -9.71 29.02
N VAL A 371 -60.67 -9.20 28.93
CA VAL A 371 -61.70 -9.35 29.96
C VAL A 371 -62.51 -10.64 29.73
N ALA A 372 -62.31 -11.59 30.65
CA ALA A 372 -63.09 -12.81 30.83
C ALA A 372 -64.60 -12.61 30.57
N GLY A 373 -65.13 -13.31 29.56
CA GLY A 373 -66.55 -13.30 29.20
C GLY A 373 -67.03 -12.08 28.40
N ALA A 374 -66.19 -11.07 28.19
CA ALA A 374 -66.56 -9.81 27.51
C ALA A 374 -65.72 -9.50 26.26
N SER A 375 -64.41 -9.80 26.25
CA SER A 375 -63.58 -9.55 25.07
C SER A 375 -63.74 -10.65 24.01
N ILE A 376 -64.08 -10.26 22.79
CA ILE A 376 -64.09 -11.13 21.60
C ILE A 376 -62.67 -11.13 21.03
N VAL A 377 -62.11 -12.30 20.77
CA VAL A 377 -60.70 -12.43 20.38
C VAL A 377 -60.54 -13.36 19.18
N ARG A 378 -59.61 -13.02 18.27
CA ARG A 378 -59.32 -13.79 17.05
C ARG A 378 -58.07 -14.63 17.25
N GLU A 379 -58.16 -15.93 16.98
CA GLU A 379 -57.03 -16.87 17.02
C GLU A 379 -56.43 -17.05 15.62
N LEU A 380 -55.14 -16.73 15.46
CA LEU A 380 -54.41 -16.96 14.21
C LEU A 380 -54.01 -18.45 14.07
N PRO A 381 -53.75 -18.96 12.85
CA PRO A 381 -53.29 -20.34 12.62
C PRO A 381 -52.00 -20.75 13.36
N CYS A 382 -51.28 -19.79 13.93
CA CYS A 382 -50.10 -20.02 14.77
C CYS A 382 -50.41 -20.19 16.28
N GLY A 383 -51.68 -20.08 16.70
CA GLY A 383 -52.13 -20.20 18.09
C GLY A 383 -52.00 -18.92 18.93
N HIS A 384 -51.79 -17.76 18.30
CA HIS A 384 -51.73 -16.45 18.98
C HIS A 384 -53.04 -15.68 18.85
N VAL A 385 -53.35 -14.91 19.89
CA VAL A 385 -54.69 -14.37 20.17
C VAL A 385 -54.62 -12.84 20.26
N PHE A 386 -55.51 -12.14 19.53
CA PHE A 386 -55.54 -10.67 19.41
C PHE A 386 -56.98 -10.13 19.23
N ASP A 387 -57.24 -8.89 19.63
CA ASP A 387 -58.52 -8.23 19.35
C ASP A 387 -58.76 -8.08 17.83
N PRO A 388 -59.97 -8.39 17.32
CA PRO A 388 -60.30 -8.28 15.90
C PRO A 388 -60.00 -6.88 15.34
N GLY A 389 -60.39 -5.83 16.07
CA GLY A 389 -60.16 -4.43 15.68
C GLY A 389 -58.68 -4.03 15.60
N CYS A 390 -57.76 -4.80 16.17
CA CYS A 390 -56.33 -4.54 16.12
C CYS A 390 -55.58 -5.43 15.12
N ILE A 391 -55.95 -6.72 15.01
CA ILE A 391 -55.26 -7.67 14.13
C ILE A 391 -55.75 -7.61 12.69
N ASP A 392 -57.03 -7.32 12.45
CA ASP A 392 -57.59 -7.32 11.10
C ASP A 392 -56.99 -6.19 10.24
N PRO A 393 -56.91 -4.92 10.72
CA PRO A 393 -56.17 -3.87 10.00
C PRO A 393 -54.69 -4.22 9.82
N PHE A 394 -54.05 -4.85 10.82
CA PHE A 394 -52.65 -5.22 10.73
C PHE A 394 -52.37 -6.25 9.61
N LEU A 395 -53.25 -7.22 9.43
CA LEU A 395 -53.12 -8.26 8.38
C LEU A 395 -53.53 -7.75 6.98
N THR A 396 -54.49 -6.82 6.89
CA THR A 396 -54.93 -6.26 5.60
C THR A 396 -54.07 -5.09 5.12
N GLU A 397 -53.51 -4.28 6.03
CA GLU A 397 -52.76 -3.07 5.67
C GLU A 397 -51.24 -3.26 5.72
N ASN A 398 -50.72 -3.95 6.75
CA ASN A 398 -49.29 -3.95 7.06
C ASN A 398 -48.58 -5.23 6.62
N SER A 399 -48.99 -6.42 7.09
CA SER A 399 -48.30 -7.67 6.72
C SER A 399 -49.10 -8.95 7.01
N SER A 400 -48.99 -9.95 6.15
CA SER A 400 -49.57 -11.30 6.33
C SER A 400 -48.89 -12.19 7.37
N LEU A 401 -48.15 -11.62 8.34
CA LEU A 401 -47.35 -12.33 9.34
C LEU A 401 -47.87 -12.06 10.76
N CYS A 402 -47.86 -13.07 11.62
CA CYS A 402 -48.20 -12.88 13.03
C CYS A 402 -47.19 -11.94 13.74
N PRO A 403 -47.64 -10.89 14.46
CA PRO A 403 -46.75 -9.96 15.18
C PRO A 403 -45.77 -10.62 16.14
N LEU A 404 -46.21 -11.67 16.84
CA LEU A 404 -45.44 -12.34 17.90
C LEU A 404 -44.42 -13.35 17.36
N CYS A 405 -44.80 -14.17 16.38
CA CYS A 405 -43.97 -15.31 15.93
C CYS A 405 -43.55 -15.27 14.45
N LYS A 406 -43.99 -14.26 13.68
CA LYS A 406 -43.67 -14.05 12.26
C LYS A 406 -43.99 -15.22 11.32
N LYS A 407 -44.84 -16.15 11.76
CA LYS A 407 -45.42 -17.20 10.89
C LYS A 407 -46.44 -16.55 9.97
N SER A 408 -46.50 -16.99 8.71
CA SER A 408 -47.51 -16.58 7.75
C SER A 408 -48.90 -17.07 8.16
N VAL A 409 -49.91 -16.25 7.85
CA VAL A 409 -51.32 -16.55 8.13
C VAL A 409 -52.01 -17.18 6.90
N LEU A 410 -51.41 -17.09 5.72
CA LEU A 410 -51.93 -17.66 4.47
C LEU A 410 -51.67 -19.19 4.37
N PRO A 411 -52.62 -19.96 3.80
CA PRO A 411 -52.40 -21.38 3.52
C PRO A 411 -51.39 -21.61 2.39
N PRO A 412 -50.61 -22.70 2.42
CA PRO A 412 -49.62 -23.00 1.39
C PRO A 412 -50.30 -23.26 0.03
N GLY A 413 -49.90 -22.51 -1.00
CA GLY A 413 -50.36 -22.68 -2.39
C GLY A 413 -51.16 -21.51 -2.98
N SER A 414 -51.42 -20.43 -2.25
CA SER A 414 -52.34 -19.37 -2.66
C SER A 414 -51.71 -18.13 -3.34
N LEU A 415 -50.53 -18.22 -3.96
CA LEU A 415 -49.80 -17.06 -4.51
C LEU A 415 -49.39 -17.20 -5.98
N ASN A 416 -50.23 -16.69 -6.89
CA ASN A 416 -49.83 -16.32 -8.25
C ASN A 416 -49.42 -14.84 -8.26
N ILE A 417 -48.13 -14.53 -8.10
CA ILE A 417 -47.63 -13.14 -8.10
C ILE A 417 -46.87 -12.83 -9.39
N ALA A 418 -47.44 -11.94 -10.21
CA ALA A 418 -46.71 -11.29 -11.31
C ALA A 418 -45.86 -10.15 -10.74
N VAL A 419 -44.55 -10.20 -10.91
CA VAL A 419 -43.60 -9.21 -10.37
C VAL A 419 -43.58 -7.94 -11.24
N THR A 420 -44.06 -6.82 -10.70
CA THR A 420 -44.01 -5.49 -11.36
C THR A 420 -42.82 -4.64 -10.86
N ASN A 421 -42.53 -3.54 -11.56
CA ASN A 421 -41.20 -2.91 -11.59
C ASN A 421 -40.81 -2.02 -10.39
N ASP A 422 -41.66 -1.80 -9.39
CA ASP A 422 -41.50 -0.70 -8.41
C ASP A 422 -40.82 -1.04 -7.08
N MET A 423 -40.33 -2.27 -6.88
CA MET A 423 -39.55 -2.61 -5.68
C MET A 423 -38.13 -2.01 -5.70
N ARG A 424 -37.97 -0.81 -5.13
CA ARG A 424 -36.66 -0.26 -4.73
C ARG A 424 -36.25 -0.77 -3.34
N PRO A 425 -35.10 -1.43 -3.20
CA PRO A 425 -34.52 -1.69 -1.88
C PRO A 425 -34.02 -0.38 -1.26
N THR A 426 -34.57 0.00 -0.13
CA THR A 426 -34.03 1.10 0.68
C THR A 426 -32.82 0.63 1.49
N HIS A 427 -31.77 1.46 1.46
CA HIS A 427 -30.60 1.44 2.33
C HIS A 427 -29.65 0.21 2.36
N ASN A 428 -28.46 0.47 1.81
CA ASN A 428 -27.20 0.41 2.55
C ASN A 428 -26.78 -0.93 3.19
N HIS A 429 -26.49 -1.96 2.40
CA HIS A 429 -25.30 -2.78 2.64
C HIS A 429 -24.79 -3.40 1.32
N LEU A 430 -23.53 -3.11 0.97
CA LEU A 430 -22.86 -3.64 -0.23
C LEU A 430 -21.98 -4.85 0.12
N PRO A 431 -22.24 -6.05 -0.44
CA PRO A 431 -21.29 -7.13 -0.45
C PRO A 431 -20.49 -7.20 -1.77
N LEU A 432 -19.22 -7.55 -1.60
CA LEU A 432 -18.40 -8.39 -2.48
C LEU A 432 -18.31 -8.01 -3.97
N VAL A 433 -17.11 -7.56 -4.36
CA VAL A 433 -16.63 -7.60 -5.75
C VAL A 433 -15.53 -8.67 -5.84
N PHE A 434 -15.81 -9.73 -6.59
CA PHE A 434 -14.80 -10.70 -7.03
C PHE A 434 -13.90 -10.00 -8.07
N LEU A 435 -12.57 -10.10 -7.91
CA LEU A 435 -11.60 -9.59 -8.90
C LEU A 435 -11.29 -10.66 -9.97
N PRO A 436 -10.88 -10.26 -11.18
CA PRO A 436 -10.85 -11.14 -12.35
C PRO A 436 -9.68 -12.13 -12.36
N ARG A 437 -9.87 -13.24 -13.08
CA ARG A 437 -8.78 -14.08 -13.59
C ARG A 437 -8.01 -13.31 -14.67
N THR A 438 -6.69 -13.31 -14.59
CA THR A 438 -5.79 -12.82 -15.63
C THR A 438 -5.32 -13.99 -16.52
N PHE A 439 -5.64 -13.95 -17.81
CA PHE A 439 -4.74 -14.40 -18.90
C PHE A 439 -3.41 -13.60 -18.81
N CYS A 440 -2.25 -14.00 -19.32
CA CYS A 440 -1.72 -15.24 -19.92
C CYS A 440 -0.26 -15.37 -19.37
N SER A 441 0.65 -16.26 -19.75
CA SER A 441 0.86 -16.98 -21.02
C SER A 441 1.52 -18.34 -20.75
N CYS A 442 1.40 -19.27 -21.69
CA CYS A 442 2.05 -20.58 -21.62
C CYS A 442 3.20 -20.61 -22.60
N ASP A 443 4.44 -20.71 -22.12
CA ASP A 443 5.54 -21.16 -22.98
C ASP A 443 5.31 -22.63 -23.33
N ASN A 444 5.52 -22.93 -24.61
CA ASN A 444 5.19 -24.22 -25.20
C ASN A 444 6.34 -25.21 -25.00
N ASP A 445 6.41 -25.87 -23.84
CA ASP A 445 6.95 -27.23 -23.78
C ASP A 445 6.56 -28.03 -22.51
N ASN A 446 6.43 -29.34 -22.68
CA ASN A 446 6.03 -30.36 -21.69
C ASN A 446 4.58 -30.35 -21.18
N ARG A 447 3.82 -31.36 -21.64
CA ARG A 447 2.52 -31.77 -21.08
C ARG A 447 2.68 -32.32 -19.66
N ARG A 448 2.60 -31.45 -18.65
CA ARG A 448 2.16 -31.81 -17.29
C ARG A 448 0.92 -30.98 -16.96
N PRO A 449 -0.16 -31.57 -16.40
CA PRO A 449 -1.29 -30.78 -15.93
C PRO A 449 -0.80 -29.70 -14.98
N CYS A 450 -1.20 -28.46 -15.21
CA CYS A 450 -0.88 -27.35 -14.33
C CYS A 450 -1.63 -27.53 -13.00
N GLU A 451 -0.97 -28.22 -12.07
CA GLU A 451 -1.39 -28.32 -10.68
C GLU A 451 -1.50 -26.90 -10.13
N ALA A 452 -2.73 -26.40 -10.01
CA ALA A 452 -3.00 -25.03 -9.62
C ALA A 452 -2.37 -24.76 -8.25
N ASP A 453 -1.27 -24.00 -8.22
CA ASP A 453 -0.35 -23.89 -7.08
C ASP A 453 -1.09 -23.54 -5.78
N LYS A 454 -1.38 -24.57 -4.97
CA LYS A 454 -2.26 -24.50 -3.80
C LYS A 454 -1.54 -23.79 -2.67
N MET A 455 -1.55 -22.45 -2.70
CA MET A 455 -0.94 -21.62 -1.66
C MET A 455 -1.36 -22.09 -0.26
N GLY A 456 -0.38 -22.45 0.58
CA GLY A 456 -0.68 -22.96 1.92
C GLY A 456 -1.43 -21.95 2.80
N ALA A 457 -2.29 -22.41 3.71
CA ALA A 457 -3.19 -21.56 4.53
C ALA A 457 -2.51 -20.33 5.19
N LEU A 458 -1.28 -20.46 5.67
CA LEU A 458 -0.52 -19.35 6.28
C LEU A 458 -0.18 -18.21 5.31
N LYS A 459 -0.10 -18.51 3.99
CA LYS A 459 0.11 -17.52 2.93
C LYS A 459 -1.12 -16.65 2.74
N TYR A 460 -2.32 -17.23 2.70
CA TYR A 460 -3.58 -16.48 2.71
C TYR A 460 -3.70 -15.57 3.94
N VAL A 461 -3.38 -16.09 5.14
CA VAL A 461 -3.37 -15.27 6.38
C VAL A 461 -2.40 -14.10 6.28
N GLU A 462 -1.22 -14.28 5.66
CA GLU A 462 -0.30 -13.18 5.40
C GLU A 462 -0.89 -12.14 4.43
N GLU A 463 -1.44 -12.55 3.28
CA GLU A 463 -1.96 -11.62 2.28
C GLU A 463 -3.15 -10.81 2.84
N ILE A 464 -4.05 -11.46 3.58
CA ILE A 464 -5.11 -10.79 4.36
C ILE A 464 -4.51 -9.78 5.34
N GLN A 465 -3.45 -10.17 6.07
CA GLN A 465 -2.75 -9.28 7.01
C GLN A 465 -1.93 -8.18 6.33
N LYS A 466 -1.72 -8.18 5.02
CA LYS A 466 -1.20 -7.00 4.29
C LYS A 466 -2.30 -5.95 4.14
N LYS A 467 -3.51 -6.36 3.72
CA LYS A 467 -4.69 -5.52 3.47
C LYS A 467 -5.39 -5.03 4.76
N LYS A 468 -4.66 -4.43 5.70
CA LYS A 468 -5.17 -4.04 7.04
C LYS A 468 -6.29 -2.99 7.05
N GLN A 469 -6.43 -2.22 5.97
CA GLN A 469 -7.50 -1.22 5.83
C GLN A 469 -8.81 -1.82 5.29
N SER A 470 -8.81 -3.09 4.86
CA SER A 470 -10.05 -3.80 4.50
C SER A 470 -10.99 -3.88 5.70
N ASP A 471 -12.30 -3.77 5.46
CA ASP A 471 -13.28 -3.71 6.55
C ASP A 471 -13.28 -4.94 7.45
N VAL A 472 -13.08 -6.13 6.89
CA VAL A 472 -12.93 -7.38 7.67
C VAL A 472 -11.81 -7.27 8.71
N ILE A 473 -10.62 -6.80 8.31
CA ILE A 473 -9.48 -6.66 9.24
C ILE A 473 -9.62 -5.44 10.13
N ARG A 474 -10.21 -4.34 9.65
CA ARG A 474 -10.51 -3.14 10.44
C ARG A 474 -11.50 -3.45 11.57
N PHE A 475 -12.55 -4.21 11.29
CA PHE A 475 -13.52 -4.72 12.26
C PHE A 475 -12.85 -5.66 13.28
N LEU A 476 -12.13 -6.68 12.80
CA LEU A 476 -11.43 -7.64 13.66
C LEU A 476 -10.40 -6.96 14.59
N LEU A 477 -9.66 -5.96 14.08
CA LEU A 477 -8.73 -5.17 14.88
C LEU A 477 -9.46 -4.26 15.87
N ARG A 478 -10.63 -3.70 15.54
CA ARG A 478 -11.45 -2.91 16.48
C ARG A 478 -11.88 -3.75 17.68
N VAL A 479 -12.46 -4.93 17.44
CA VAL A 479 -12.90 -5.87 18.49
C VAL A 479 -11.71 -6.31 19.36
N ARG A 480 -10.60 -6.75 18.74
CA ARG A 480 -9.37 -7.12 19.47
C ARG A 480 -8.76 -5.95 20.24
N CYS A 481 -8.92 -4.71 19.78
CA CYS A 481 -8.39 -3.55 20.50
C CYS A 481 -9.20 -3.26 21.76
N TRP A 482 -10.52 -3.48 21.73
CA TRP A 482 -11.36 -3.42 22.91
C TRP A 482 -10.98 -4.49 23.94
N GLU A 483 -10.83 -5.77 23.55
CA GLU A 483 -10.34 -6.86 24.42
C GLU A 483 -9.00 -6.48 25.09
N LEU A 484 -8.02 -6.03 24.30
CA LEU A 484 -6.69 -5.67 24.79
C LEU A 484 -6.64 -4.40 25.66
N ARG A 485 -7.71 -3.60 25.73
CA ARG A 485 -7.84 -2.48 26.67
C ARG A 485 -8.24 -2.95 28.07
N GLN A 486 -9.17 -3.90 28.15
CA GLN A 486 -9.63 -4.47 29.43
C GLN A 486 -8.53 -5.31 30.10
N LEU A 487 -7.72 -6.00 29.30
CA LEU A 487 -6.65 -6.85 29.82
C LEU A 487 -5.46 -6.07 30.40
N ASN A 488 -4.81 -6.69 31.38
CA ASN A 488 -3.63 -6.17 32.07
C ASN A 488 -2.50 -5.76 31.11
N ALA A 489 -1.74 -4.73 31.49
CA ALA A 489 -0.75 -4.08 30.63
C ALA A 489 0.36 -5.01 30.11
N ILE A 490 0.68 -6.07 30.88
CA ILE A 490 1.46 -7.24 30.47
C ILE A 490 0.67 -8.47 30.91
N HIS A 491 0.31 -9.35 29.98
CA HIS A 491 -0.36 -10.62 30.30
C HIS A 491 0.12 -11.75 29.38
N ARG A 492 0.03 -12.99 29.86
CA ARG A 492 0.38 -14.19 29.09
C ARG A 492 -0.75 -14.50 28.09
N ALA A 493 -0.41 -14.78 26.85
CA ALA A 493 -1.35 -15.31 25.85
C ALA A 493 -1.21 -16.84 25.80
N SER A 494 -2.33 -17.55 25.72
CA SER A 494 -2.35 -19.02 25.55
C SER A 494 -1.83 -19.45 24.17
N ARG A 495 -2.20 -18.70 23.13
CA ARG A 495 -1.81 -18.91 21.73
C ARG A 495 -1.48 -17.57 21.04
N PRO A 496 -0.56 -17.53 20.05
CA PRO A 496 -0.27 -16.30 19.32
C PRO A 496 -1.50 -15.84 18.50
N SER A 497 -1.81 -14.54 18.54
CA SER A 497 -2.93 -13.96 17.78
C SER A 497 -2.68 -13.93 16.25
N ARG A 498 -1.42 -14.18 15.86
CA ARG A 498 -0.91 -14.19 14.48
C ARG A 498 0.07 -15.35 14.26
N PRO A 499 -0.43 -16.58 14.00
CA PRO A 499 0.43 -17.75 13.81
C PRO A 499 1.35 -17.61 12.58
N ASP A 500 0.88 -16.93 11.53
CA ASP A 500 1.65 -16.56 10.34
C ASP A 500 2.96 -15.84 10.70
N LYS A 501 2.84 -14.80 11.55
CA LYS A 501 3.95 -13.92 11.88
C LYS A 501 4.82 -14.50 12.98
N ALA A 502 4.21 -15.18 13.94
CA ALA A 502 4.92 -15.87 15.01
C ALA A 502 5.87 -16.94 14.44
N ARG A 503 5.39 -17.83 13.56
CA ARG A 503 6.20 -18.90 12.96
C ARG A 503 7.40 -18.36 12.18
N ARG A 504 7.21 -17.30 11.38
CA ARG A 504 8.30 -16.62 10.66
C ARG A 504 9.39 -16.02 11.58
N LEU A 505 9.02 -15.67 12.81
CA LEU A 505 9.94 -15.11 13.80
C LEU A 505 10.53 -16.18 14.74
N GLY A 506 10.31 -17.47 14.45
CA GLY A 506 10.91 -18.60 15.14
C GLY A 506 10.04 -19.25 16.23
N TYR A 507 8.77 -18.86 16.37
CA TYR A 507 7.83 -19.57 17.25
C TYR A 507 7.50 -20.96 16.71
N LYS A 508 7.55 -21.97 17.58
CA LYS A 508 7.01 -23.32 17.35
C LYS A 508 5.96 -23.61 18.40
N ALA A 509 4.86 -24.27 18.01
CA ALA A 509 3.85 -24.75 18.94
C ALA A 509 4.34 -26.02 19.65
N LYS A 510 5.22 -25.83 20.65
CA LYS A 510 5.69 -26.89 21.55
C LYS A 510 6.01 -26.33 22.93
N GLN A 511 6.09 -27.22 23.92
CA GLN A 511 6.43 -26.86 25.29
C GLN A 511 7.77 -26.10 25.39
N GLY A 512 7.82 -25.10 26.28
CA GLY A 512 8.94 -24.17 26.46
C GLY A 512 8.89 -22.91 25.59
N TYR A 513 7.98 -22.80 24.62
CA TYR A 513 7.65 -21.51 24.00
C TYR A 513 6.48 -20.84 24.73
N VAL A 514 6.61 -19.54 25.02
CA VAL A 514 5.57 -18.74 25.68
C VAL A 514 5.38 -17.43 24.92
N VAL A 515 4.14 -16.94 24.87
CA VAL A 515 3.78 -15.68 24.22
C VAL A 515 3.20 -14.73 25.26
N TYR A 516 3.70 -13.50 25.31
CA TYR A 516 3.18 -12.44 26.17
C TYR A 516 2.69 -11.27 25.32
N ARG A 517 1.51 -10.75 25.66
CA ARG A 517 0.95 -9.52 25.11
C ARG A 517 1.33 -8.35 26.00
N ILE A 518 1.71 -7.23 25.40
CA ILE A 518 2.06 -6.00 26.13
C ILE A 518 1.56 -4.75 25.40
N ARG A 519 1.05 -3.79 26.16
CA ARG A 519 0.71 -2.44 25.69
C ARG A 519 1.81 -1.43 26.02
N VAL A 520 2.20 -0.63 25.03
CA VAL A 520 3.18 0.47 25.18
C VAL A 520 2.53 1.78 24.74
N ARG A 521 2.63 2.83 25.57
CA ARG A 521 2.03 4.15 25.28
C ARG A 521 2.67 4.76 24.03
N ARG A 522 1.86 5.37 23.17
CA ARG A 522 2.28 6.12 21.98
C ARG A 522 2.79 7.51 22.35
N GLY A 523 3.50 8.14 21.41
CA GLY A 523 4.04 9.50 21.54
C GLY A 523 5.56 9.54 21.70
N GLY A 524 6.07 10.75 21.91
CA GLY A 524 7.46 11.00 22.31
C GLY A 524 7.69 10.73 23.81
N ARG A 525 8.90 11.01 24.29
CA ARG A 525 9.21 10.96 25.73
C ARG A 525 9.57 12.36 26.20
N LYS A 526 8.68 12.99 26.99
CA LYS A 526 8.98 14.25 27.67
C LYS A 526 10.25 14.10 28.53
N ARG A 527 11.10 15.12 28.56
CA ARG A 527 12.25 15.16 29.47
C ARG A 527 11.76 15.09 30.92
N PRO A 528 12.37 14.26 31.79
CA PRO A 528 12.11 14.30 33.23
C PRO A 528 12.83 15.52 33.84
N ALA A 529 12.25 16.71 33.66
CA ALA A 529 12.73 17.97 34.20
C ALA A 529 11.67 18.53 35.17
N PRO A 530 11.99 18.78 36.47
CA PRO A 530 11.07 19.38 37.43
C PRO A 530 10.52 20.71 36.90
N LYS A 531 9.19 20.89 36.93
CA LYS A 531 8.47 22.05 36.34
C LYS A 531 8.79 22.36 34.86
N GLY A 532 9.54 21.50 34.16
CA GLY A 532 10.12 21.81 32.85
C GLY A 532 11.39 22.68 32.89
N ALA A 533 11.88 23.07 34.06
CA ALA A 533 13.11 23.87 34.16
C ALA A 533 14.33 23.06 33.73
N THR A 534 15.13 23.64 32.82
CA THR A 534 16.37 23.04 32.29
C THR A 534 17.48 24.07 32.27
N TYR A 535 18.57 23.79 32.97
CA TYR A 535 19.71 24.70 33.09
C TYR A 535 20.74 24.50 31.96
N GLY A 536 21.57 25.53 31.74
CA GLY A 536 22.63 25.52 30.72
C GLY A 536 22.19 26.00 29.34
N LYS A 537 23.02 25.70 28.32
CA LYS A 537 22.91 26.24 26.96
C LYS A 537 21.51 26.04 26.33
N PRO A 538 20.97 27.02 25.57
CA PRO A 538 19.63 26.94 24.96
C PRO A 538 19.34 25.68 24.14
N THR A 539 20.34 25.14 23.44
CA THR A 539 20.23 23.87 22.68
C THR A 539 19.79 22.67 23.53
N ASN A 540 20.06 22.70 24.84
CA ASN A 540 19.67 21.67 25.79
C ASN A 540 18.30 21.91 26.44
N GLN A 541 17.60 23.01 26.17
CA GLN A 541 16.36 23.37 26.86
C GLN A 541 15.09 22.70 26.30
N GLY A 542 15.23 21.86 25.27
CA GLY A 542 14.12 21.08 24.71
C GLY A 542 13.51 20.06 25.69
N ILE A 543 12.16 20.08 25.83
CA ILE A 543 11.40 19.24 26.77
C ILE A 543 10.39 18.31 26.06
N ASN A 544 9.55 18.86 25.18
CA ASN A 544 8.36 18.16 24.65
C ASN A 544 8.62 17.40 23.33
N GLN A 545 9.41 17.97 22.42
CA GLN A 545 9.57 17.40 21.06
C GLN A 545 10.55 16.21 20.99
N LEU A 546 11.20 15.86 22.11
CA LEU A 546 12.16 14.75 22.23
C LEU A 546 11.58 13.40 21.78
N LYS A 547 12.28 12.74 20.87
CA LYS A 547 11.97 11.39 20.38
C LYS A 547 12.87 10.37 21.09
N TYR A 548 12.30 9.22 21.48
CA TYR A 548 13.07 8.18 22.15
C TYR A 548 13.90 7.37 21.15
N GLN A 549 15.18 7.15 21.45
CA GLN A 549 16.13 6.48 20.54
C GLN A 549 15.78 5.01 20.24
N ARG A 550 15.05 4.33 21.15
CA ARG A 550 14.59 2.95 20.93
C ARG A 550 13.17 2.94 20.39
N ALA A 551 12.91 2.12 19.38
CA ALA A 551 11.55 1.89 18.89
C ALA A 551 10.62 1.33 20.00
N LEU A 552 9.34 1.71 20.01
CA LEU A 552 8.35 1.24 21.00
C LEU A 552 8.28 -0.29 21.14
N ARG A 553 8.55 -1.02 20.05
CA ARG A 553 8.61 -2.49 20.05
C ARG A 553 9.82 -3.05 20.83
N ALA A 554 10.95 -2.33 20.89
CA ALA A 554 12.09 -2.71 21.73
C ALA A 554 11.79 -2.43 23.21
N THR A 555 11.09 -1.33 23.52
CA THR A 555 10.56 -1.06 24.87
C THR A 555 9.55 -2.13 25.32
N ALA A 556 8.78 -2.69 24.38
CA ALA A 556 7.89 -3.81 24.65
C ALA A 556 8.68 -5.07 25.05
N GLU A 557 9.68 -5.45 24.26
CA GLU A 557 10.60 -6.57 24.55
C GLU A 557 11.29 -6.41 25.92
N GLU A 558 11.83 -5.23 26.20
CA GLU A 558 12.52 -4.89 27.46
C GLU A 558 11.61 -4.97 28.69
N ARG A 559 10.37 -4.45 28.61
CA ARG A 559 9.40 -4.54 29.71
C ARG A 559 8.98 -5.98 30.01
N VAL A 560 8.74 -6.79 28.97
CA VAL A 560 8.39 -8.21 29.15
C VAL A 560 9.59 -9.02 29.67
N GLY A 561 10.80 -8.77 29.15
CA GLY A 561 12.03 -9.41 29.62
C GLY A 561 12.33 -9.12 31.10
N ARG A 562 12.07 -7.90 31.57
CA ARG A 562 12.15 -7.56 33.01
C ARG A 562 11.09 -8.26 33.85
N ARG A 563 9.83 -8.36 33.38
CA ARG A 563 8.75 -9.07 34.09
C ARG A 563 8.96 -10.59 34.13
N CYS A 564 9.64 -11.15 33.12
CA CYS A 564 9.84 -12.58 32.95
C CYS A 564 11.35 -12.92 32.91
N ALA A 565 12.11 -12.52 33.92
CA ALA A 565 13.58 -12.52 33.90
C ALA A 565 14.22 -13.90 33.63
N ASN A 566 13.57 -14.99 34.05
CA ASN A 566 14.05 -16.36 33.83
C ASN A 566 13.93 -16.80 32.36
N LEU A 567 12.97 -16.24 31.62
CA LEU A 567 12.74 -16.54 30.21
C LEU A 567 13.70 -15.76 29.29
N ARG A 568 13.82 -16.21 28.05
CA ARG A 568 14.64 -15.57 27.01
C ARG A 568 13.75 -14.96 25.93
N VAL A 569 13.84 -13.66 25.71
CA VAL A 569 13.17 -13.00 24.59
C VAL A 569 13.81 -13.45 23.28
N LEU A 570 13.01 -14.10 22.43
CA LEU A 570 13.41 -14.51 21.09
C LEU A 570 13.24 -13.34 20.11
N ASN A 571 12.00 -12.86 19.96
CA ASN A 571 11.59 -11.83 19.01
C ASN A 571 10.20 -11.24 19.39
N SER A 572 9.73 -10.23 18.65
CA SER A 572 8.38 -9.66 18.84
C SER A 572 7.74 -9.16 17.55
N TYR A 573 6.41 -9.03 17.56
CA TYR A 573 5.64 -8.48 16.45
C TYR A 573 4.48 -7.60 16.91
N TRP A 574 4.04 -6.72 16.01
CA TRP A 574 2.87 -5.87 16.20
C TRP A 574 1.58 -6.65 15.95
N ILE A 575 0.57 -6.42 16.80
CA ILE A 575 -0.76 -7.00 16.68
C ILE A 575 -1.79 -5.92 16.34
N ASN A 576 -1.76 -4.82 17.10
CA ASN A 576 -2.83 -3.83 17.11
C ASN A 576 -2.35 -2.45 17.59
N GLN A 577 -3.13 -1.39 17.36
CA GLN A 577 -2.87 -0.06 17.92
C GLN A 577 -4.17 0.73 18.12
N ASP A 578 -4.20 1.50 19.20
CA ASP A 578 -5.21 2.53 19.48
C ASP A 578 -4.56 3.92 19.40
N SER A 579 -5.31 5.01 19.60
CA SER A 579 -4.80 6.38 19.75
C SER A 579 -3.68 6.48 20.80
N THR A 580 -3.89 5.89 21.97
CA THR A 580 -3.00 6.00 23.15
C THR A 580 -1.94 4.90 23.23
N TYR A 581 -2.17 3.70 22.68
CA TYR A 581 -1.31 2.53 22.88
C TYR A 581 -0.97 1.77 21.58
N LYS A 582 0.18 1.10 21.56
CA LYS A 582 0.48 0.03 20.60
C LYS A 582 0.63 -1.30 21.33
N TYR A 583 0.10 -2.35 20.72
CA TYR A 583 0.08 -3.70 21.27
C TYR A 583 1.04 -4.61 20.50
N PHE A 584 1.88 -5.31 21.26
CA PHE A 584 2.89 -6.22 20.73
C PHE A 584 2.75 -7.60 21.40
N GLU A 585 3.03 -8.64 20.63
CA GLU A 585 3.23 -10.00 21.13
C GLU A 585 4.74 -10.27 21.13
N VAL A 586 5.27 -10.62 22.29
CA VAL A 586 6.67 -10.98 22.52
C VAL A 586 6.74 -12.49 22.66
N ILE A 587 7.59 -13.12 21.85
CA ILE A 587 7.86 -14.55 21.90
C ILE A 587 9.03 -14.75 22.87
N LEU A 588 8.78 -15.54 23.92
CA LEU A 588 9.76 -15.97 24.89
C LEU A 588 9.98 -17.47 24.81
N VAL A 589 11.16 -17.89 25.25
CA VAL A 589 11.58 -19.28 25.34
C VAL A 589 12.11 -19.54 26.74
N ASP A 590 11.68 -20.64 27.35
CA ASP A 590 12.24 -21.16 28.59
C ASP A 590 13.55 -21.91 28.31
N PRO A 591 14.71 -21.44 28.82
CA PRO A 591 16.00 -22.11 28.61
C PRO A 591 16.20 -23.36 29.49
N GLN A 592 15.38 -23.56 30.53
CA GLN A 592 15.44 -24.73 31.42
C GLN A 592 14.65 -25.92 30.86
N HIS A 593 13.61 -25.66 30.07
CA HIS A 593 12.72 -26.71 29.54
C HIS A 593 13.43 -27.75 28.64
N LYS A 594 13.25 -29.04 28.95
CA LYS A 594 13.89 -30.17 28.23
C LYS A 594 13.63 -30.15 26.71
N ALA A 595 12.43 -29.76 26.26
CA ALA A 595 12.08 -29.68 24.83
C ALA A 595 12.73 -28.50 24.07
N ILE A 596 13.30 -27.52 24.77
CA ILE A 596 14.12 -26.45 24.17
C ILE A 596 15.59 -26.88 24.14
N ARG A 597 16.11 -27.40 25.25
CA ARG A 597 17.50 -27.86 25.37
C ARG A 597 17.86 -28.96 24.36
N ARG A 598 16.93 -29.89 24.08
CA ARG A 598 17.11 -30.97 23.09
C ARG A 598 16.97 -30.56 21.62
N ASP A 599 16.38 -29.40 21.29
CA ASP A 599 16.18 -28.99 19.88
C ASP A 599 17.36 -28.17 19.38
N ALA A 600 18.19 -28.79 18.55
CA ALA A 600 19.38 -28.20 17.94
C ALA A 600 19.13 -26.88 17.20
N ARG A 601 17.90 -26.60 16.74
CA ARG A 601 17.57 -25.33 16.04
C ARG A 601 17.39 -24.14 16.99
N ILE A 602 17.19 -24.36 18.29
CA ILE A 602 16.90 -23.30 19.28
C ILE A 602 17.78 -23.37 20.54
N ASN A 603 18.42 -24.51 20.83
CA ASN A 603 19.25 -24.72 22.03
C ASN A 603 20.36 -23.66 22.22
N TRP A 604 20.79 -22.97 21.16
CA TRP A 604 21.68 -21.81 21.24
C TRP A 604 21.21 -20.78 22.26
N ILE A 605 19.89 -20.53 22.37
CA ILE A 605 19.33 -19.51 23.27
C ILE A 605 19.50 -19.86 24.77
N CYS A 606 19.78 -21.12 25.09
CA CYS A 606 20.06 -21.59 26.44
C CYS A 606 21.46 -21.19 26.93
N LYS A 607 22.41 -20.87 26.03
CA LYS A 607 23.78 -20.48 26.42
C LYS A 607 23.78 -19.18 27.23
N SER A 608 24.68 -19.09 28.21
CA SER A 608 24.81 -17.93 29.12
C SER A 608 24.99 -16.60 28.37
N VAL A 609 25.73 -16.57 27.26
CA VAL A 609 25.94 -15.38 26.42
C VAL A 609 24.64 -14.75 25.87
N HIS A 610 23.49 -15.46 25.96
CA HIS A 610 22.17 -14.99 25.54
C HIS A 610 21.24 -14.55 26.69
N LYS A 611 21.73 -14.34 27.93
CA LYS A 611 20.92 -13.64 28.96
C LYS A 611 20.54 -12.22 28.48
N HIS A 612 19.33 -11.77 28.76
CA HIS A 612 18.84 -10.40 28.48
C HIS A 612 19.27 -9.78 27.14
N ARG A 613 18.87 -10.43 26.03
CA ARG A 613 19.16 -9.97 24.66
C ARG A 613 18.44 -8.65 24.34
N GLU A 614 17.25 -8.47 24.90
CA GLU A 614 16.41 -7.28 24.81
C GLU A 614 17.11 -6.05 25.40
N ASN A 615 17.64 -6.14 26.62
CA ASN A 615 18.35 -5.02 27.29
C ASN A 615 19.60 -4.57 26.51
N ARG A 616 20.30 -5.52 25.88
CA ARG A 616 21.49 -5.30 25.03
C ARG A 616 21.16 -4.93 23.58
N GLY A 617 19.88 -4.87 23.20
CA GLY A 617 19.44 -4.57 21.84
C GLY A 617 19.91 -5.58 20.78
N LEU A 618 19.97 -6.87 21.13
CA LEU A 618 20.37 -7.97 20.24
C LEU A 618 19.20 -8.70 19.56
N THR A 619 17.96 -8.33 19.90
CA THR A 619 16.74 -8.72 19.17
C THR A 619 16.72 -8.09 17.78
N ALA A 620 15.88 -8.59 16.87
CA ALA A 620 15.74 -8.00 15.53
C ALA A 620 15.34 -6.51 15.60
N THR A 621 14.52 -6.15 16.59
CA THR A 621 14.12 -4.77 16.89
C THR A 621 15.28 -3.93 17.39
N GLY A 622 16.04 -4.45 18.36
CA GLY A 622 17.21 -3.77 18.92
C GLY A 622 18.29 -3.51 17.88
N LYS A 623 18.61 -4.49 17.04
CA LYS A 623 19.58 -4.36 15.93
C LYS A 623 19.16 -3.26 14.94
N LYS A 624 17.88 -3.24 14.52
CA LYS A 624 17.34 -2.17 13.65
C LYS A 624 17.46 -0.80 14.32
N SER A 625 17.12 -0.69 15.60
CA SER A 625 17.18 0.57 16.35
C SER A 625 18.61 1.07 16.59
N ARG A 626 19.61 0.17 16.57
CA ARG A 626 21.04 0.50 16.67
C ARG A 626 21.67 0.90 15.33
N GLY A 627 20.93 0.82 14.22
CA GLY A 627 21.45 1.04 12.88
C GLY A 627 22.38 -0.07 12.37
N ILE A 628 22.35 -1.29 12.94
CA ILE A 628 23.27 -2.35 12.50
C ILE A 628 22.77 -2.94 11.17
N ASN A 629 23.46 -2.60 10.08
CA ASN A 629 23.21 -3.10 8.72
C ASN A 629 24.50 -3.02 7.87
N LYS A 630 24.44 -3.39 6.59
CA LYS A 630 25.57 -3.38 5.63
C LYS A 630 25.50 -2.18 4.66
N GLY A 631 26.66 -1.74 4.16
CA GLY A 631 26.80 -0.64 3.18
C GLY A 631 27.27 0.70 3.79
N HIS A 632 27.66 1.65 2.94
CA HIS A 632 28.31 2.91 3.32
C HIS A 632 27.57 3.70 4.42
N ARG A 633 26.23 3.72 4.38
CA ARG A 633 25.36 4.40 5.37
C ARG A 633 25.52 3.88 6.80
N TYR A 634 26.21 2.76 6.99
CA TYR A 634 26.33 2.07 8.28
C TYR A 634 27.78 1.94 8.78
N ASN A 635 28.76 2.55 8.11
CA ASN A 635 30.16 2.52 8.51
C ASN A 635 30.35 2.87 10.00
N ASN A 636 29.73 3.96 10.45
CA ASN A 636 29.79 4.44 11.84
C ASN A 636 28.90 3.66 12.84
N THR A 637 28.27 2.56 12.43
CA THR A 637 27.34 1.78 13.28
C THR A 637 27.48 0.25 13.18
N LYS A 638 28.23 -0.28 12.20
CA LYS A 638 28.44 -1.72 11.93
C LYS A 638 28.83 -2.55 13.16
N ALA A 639 29.84 -2.10 13.93
CA ALA A 639 30.27 -2.71 15.19
C ALA A 639 29.53 -2.14 16.44
N GLY A 640 28.66 -1.16 16.23
CA GLY A 640 28.00 -0.36 17.27
C GLY A 640 28.61 1.02 17.43
N ARG A 641 27.77 2.07 17.39
CA ARG A 641 28.18 3.48 17.32
C ARG A 641 29.31 3.90 18.29
N ARG A 642 29.23 3.51 19.57
CA ARG A 642 30.26 3.86 20.56
C ARG A 642 31.60 3.14 20.32
N HIS A 643 31.56 1.90 19.83
CA HIS A 643 32.77 1.13 19.52
C HIS A 643 33.49 1.75 18.31
N THR A 644 32.77 1.99 17.22
CA THR A 644 33.35 2.62 16.02
C THR A 644 33.86 4.04 16.31
N TRP A 645 33.11 4.83 17.07
CA TRP A 645 33.57 6.15 17.52
C TRP A 645 34.85 6.06 18.37
N LYS A 646 34.91 5.13 19.34
CA LYS A 646 36.14 4.93 20.15
C LYS A 646 37.32 4.59 19.24
N LEU A 647 37.17 3.63 18.31
CA LEU A 647 38.22 3.26 17.36
C LEU A 647 38.76 4.47 16.59
N GLN A 648 37.87 5.29 16.02
CA GLN A 648 38.21 6.47 15.23
C GLN A 648 38.85 7.61 16.04
N ASN A 649 38.61 7.66 17.35
CA ASN A 649 39.12 8.72 18.25
C ASN A 649 40.23 8.20 19.17
N THR A 650 40.72 6.96 18.99
CA THR A 650 41.85 6.42 19.76
C THR A 650 43.15 6.81 19.07
N GLN A 651 43.90 7.71 19.69
CA GLN A 651 45.28 8.00 19.28
C GLN A 651 46.13 6.73 19.44
N SER A 652 46.71 6.26 18.34
CA SER A 652 47.46 5.00 18.29
C SER A 652 48.95 5.31 18.31
N TYR A 653 49.58 5.12 19.47
CA TYR A 653 51.02 5.30 19.66
C TYR A 653 51.73 3.96 19.45
N TRP A 654 52.26 3.76 18.25
CA TRP A 654 53.09 2.60 17.94
C TRP A 654 54.48 2.73 18.58
N ARG A 655 55.12 1.58 18.87
CA ARG A 655 56.45 1.50 19.48
C ARG A 655 57.56 2.12 18.60
N TYR A 656 57.38 1.98 17.30
CA TYR A 656 58.14 2.62 16.23
C TYR A 656 57.12 3.37 15.38
N ARG A 657 57.43 4.60 14.96
CA ARG A 657 56.52 5.48 14.21
C ARG A 657 56.84 5.46 12.72
#